data_AF-A0A5C6D8H7-F1
#
_entry.id   AF-A0A5C6D8H7-F1
#
_cell.length_a   1.000
_cell.length_b   1.000
_cell.length_c   1.000
_cell.angle_alpha   90.00
_cell.angle_beta   90.00
_cell.angle_gamma   90.00
#
_symmetry.space_group_name_H-M   'P 1'
#
loop_
_entity.id
_entity.type
_entity.pdbx_description
1 polymer ?
#
loop_
_entity_poly.entity_id
_entity_poly.type
_entity_poly.pdbx_seq_one_letter_code
_entity_poly.pdbx_strand_id
1 'polypeptide(L)'
;MIKLITSSTAFLLATSLFASAFGGENSDWPGFRGPGGRGIATDQVTAKSWDATNPNDKAILWKTDVPGLGHASPTIIGDKIFLATAVAASGKAPLNVGRNGNIDAADDNGEQTWWVLCYDKATGEEKWRKTARKGDPKATRHAKATHANTTIAADANHVVAFFGSEGLYCYDHEGNLLWQRDLGVINDNPTPTPFVHQDRIYITNAHGGPSPIYAIATHARGNLSESDSAAEQGVVWKVDRGGSYMSTPVAWGDYLYLGNTNGIVRCFHAETGEKVYEERLGSGASITASLVASDDKIYCPSEDGMMYVLQAGPDFKILAENEMGSPCFATPAISDGVLYARTTQTLMAIQSEPESGTKTASPSRPNLLFIAVDDLRPSMGCYGDPRAITPNMDGLAANGVLFNRAYCQVAVCNPSRASLMTGLRPDNLGVWTLPIHFREAMPDAVTMPQWFRKFGYTAVSHGKVYHNPTPDPQSWSEPIRDLRSLPDPYPEGTREAVQAAMKELAPSDWRKNNLRNPSTAAPDLADNELLDGARTDMAIEDLRRLGKQSEPFFLAMGYIRPHLAWVAPKKYWDMHDPSKLPVLEDQHVIPNTPAYAPSNNSELSHYVDLINMPKPWDDEELTLEKRRQLVHGYYACASYVDAQIGRLLNALDEEGLAKTSSIA
;
A
#
# COMPACT_ATOMS: atom_id res chain seq x y z
N MET A 1 46.42 -63.32 17.71
CA MET A 1 46.16 -62.82 16.34
C MET A 1 45.36 -61.54 16.50
N ILE A 2 46.02 -60.36 16.58
CA ILE A 2 46.36 -59.45 15.45
C ILE A 2 45.06 -59.03 14.73
N LYS A 3 44.60 -57.78 14.69
CA LYS A 3 45.10 -56.44 15.05
C LYS A 3 43.86 -55.53 15.23
N LEU A 4 43.76 -54.78 16.33
CA LEU A 4 42.89 -53.61 16.44
C LEU A 4 43.59 -52.43 15.76
N ILE A 5 42.88 -51.71 14.89
CA ILE A 5 43.30 -50.39 14.39
C ILE A 5 42.39 -49.36 15.07
N THR A 6 43.03 -48.48 15.83
CA THR A 6 42.47 -47.28 16.45
C THR A 6 42.27 -46.18 15.41
N SER A 7 41.13 -45.50 15.46
CA SER A 7 41.00 -44.13 14.94
C SER A 7 40.02 -43.36 15.80
N SER A 8 40.58 -42.42 16.56
CA SER A 8 39.89 -41.38 17.31
C SER A 8 39.07 -40.50 16.36
N THR A 9 37.80 -40.24 16.69
CA THR A 9 37.06 -39.13 16.07
C THR A 9 36.48 -38.28 17.19
N ALA A 10 36.95 -37.04 17.24
CA ALA A 10 36.54 -36.04 18.19
C ALA A 10 35.06 -35.68 17.99
N PHE A 11 34.35 -35.58 19.11
CA PHE A 11 32.99 -35.08 19.18
C PHE A 11 33.04 -33.56 18.96
N LEU A 12 32.93 -33.12 17.70
CA LEU A 12 32.68 -31.71 17.39
C LEU A 12 31.18 -31.46 17.56
N LEU A 13 30.83 -30.86 18.69
CA LEU A 13 29.54 -30.23 18.92
C LEU A 13 29.40 -29.09 17.90
N ALA A 14 28.76 -29.35 16.76
CA ALA A 14 28.32 -28.31 15.86
C ALA A 14 27.13 -27.61 16.53
N THR A 15 27.40 -26.57 17.31
CA THR A 15 26.40 -25.56 17.64
C THR A 15 26.04 -24.83 16.34
N SER A 16 25.00 -25.34 15.67
CA SER A 16 24.28 -24.62 14.64
C SER A 16 23.63 -23.39 15.28
N LEU A 17 24.34 -22.26 15.22
CA LEU A 17 23.73 -20.94 15.31
C LEU A 17 22.71 -20.84 14.17
N PHE A 18 21.44 -21.10 14.49
CA PHE A 18 20.33 -20.65 13.66
C PHE A 18 20.39 -19.13 13.63
N ALA A 19 21.00 -18.58 12.57
CA ALA A 19 20.73 -17.23 12.15
C ALA A 19 19.26 -17.23 11.69
N SER A 20 18.37 -16.79 12.58
CA SER A 20 16.99 -16.47 12.26
C SER A 20 17.02 -15.38 11.18
N ALA A 21 16.85 -15.78 9.92
CA ALA A 21 16.55 -14.85 8.84
C ALA A 21 15.13 -14.35 9.07
N PHE A 22 14.98 -13.32 9.91
CA PHE A 22 13.78 -12.51 10.01
C PHE A 22 13.65 -11.67 8.73
N GLY A 23 13.08 -12.27 7.68
CA GLY A 23 12.56 -11.52 6.53
C GLY A 23 11.25 -10.87 6.94
N GLY A 24 11.32 -9.76 7.67
CA GLY A 24 10.16 -9.00 8.11
C GLY A 24 9.56 -8.17 6.97
N GLU A 25 8.23 -8.07 6.97
CA GLU A 25 7.45 -7.03 6.30
C GLU A 25 8.09 -5.64 6.49
N ASN A 26 8.07 -4.77 5.47
CA ASN A 26 8.82 -3.50 5.40
C ASN A 26 8.63 -2.61 6.66
N SER A 27 9.59 -2.72 7.58
CA SER A 27 9.81 -1.85 8.75
C SER A 27 10.79 -0.74 8.40
N ASP A 28 10.57 -0.13 7.24
CA ASP A 28 11.47 0.90 6.71
C ASP A 28 11.37 2.20 7.52
N TRP A 29 12.48 2.91 7.61
CA TRP A 29 12.58 4.26 8.14
C TRP A 29 13.19 5.16 7.07
N PRO A 30 12.41 5.53 6.03
CA PRO A 30 12.92 6.05 4.75
C PRO A 30 13.54 7.45 4.79
N GLY A 31 13.57 8.12 5.94
CA GLY A 31 14.21 9.42 6.05
C GLY A 31 14.00 10.06 7.42
N PHE A 32 14.15 11.38 7.49
CA PHE A 32 13.95 12.12 8.73
C PHE A 32 12.53 11.89 9.26
N ARG A 33 12.44 11.41 10.51
CA ARG A 33 11.18 11.01 11.15
C ARG A 33 10.43 9.84 10.48
N GLY A 34 11.08 9.01 9.67
CA GLY A 34 10.54 7.70 9.27
C GLY A 34 9.33 7.75 8.34
N PRO A 35 8.44 6.72 8.36
CA PRO A 35 7.33 6.60 7.42
C PRO A 35 6.39 7.81 7.42
N GLY A 36 6.30 8.49 6.27
CA GLY A 36 5.51 9.71 6.11
C GLY A 36 5.99 10.90 6.95
N GLY A 37 7.24 10.88 7.46
CA GLY A 37 7.82 11.97 8.25
C GLY A 37 7.24 12.17 9.65
N ARG A 38 6.47 11.20 10.17
CA ARG A 38 5.68 11.37 11.40
C ARG A 38 6.49 11.18 12.69
N GLY A 39 7.53 10.38 12.65
CA GLY A 39 8.35 9.97 13.79
C GLY A 39 7.68 8.86 14.61
N ILE A 40 6.75 8.12 13.99
CA ILE A 40 5.92 7.10 14.63
C ILE A 40 6.10 5.79 13.87
N ALA A 41 6.42 4.72 14.61
CA ALA A 41 6.28 3.34 14.17
C ALA A 41 5.20 2.69 15.05
N THR A 42 4.15 2.14 14.44
CA THR A 42 2.95 1.66 15.17
C THR A 42 3.12 0.26 15.76
N ASP A 43 4.03 -0.54 15.22
CA ASP A 43 4.10 -1.99 15.49
C ASP A 43 5.53 -2.46 15.80
N GLN A 44 6.32 -1.61 16.48
CA GLN A 44 7.72 -1.89 16.80
C GLN A 44 7.95 -1.83 18.31
N VAL A 45 8.32 -2.97 18.91
CA VAL A 45 8.71 -3.03 20.33
C VAL A 45 10.19 -2.66 20.45
N THR A 46 10.48 -1.49 21.00
CA THR A 46 11.84 -1.00 21.19
C THR A 46 12.34 -1.22 22.62
N ALA A 47 13.66 -1.27 22.80
CA ALA A 47 14.26 -1.38 24.13
C ALA A 47 13.81 -0.22 25.04
N LYS A 48 13.52 -0.51 26.31
CA LYS A 48 13.09 0.48 27.31
C LYS A 48 14.27 1.18 28.01
N SER A 49 15.40 0.50 28.14
CA SER A 49 16.60 0.98 28.83
C SER A 49 17.83 0.32 28.23
N TRP A 50 18.91 1.10 28.09
CA TRP A 50 20.23 0.66 27.63
C TRP A 50 21.30 1.64 28.14
N ASP A 51 22.54 1.19 28.24
CA ASP A 51 23.72 2.00 28.57
C ASP A 51 24.80 1.85 27.48
N ALA A 52 24.91 2.88 26.62
CA ALA A 52 25.87 2.91 25.51
C ALA A 52 27.36 2.95 25.92
N THR A 53 27.63 3.12 27.21
CA THR A 53 28.98 3.09 27.79
C THR A 53 29.34 1.72 28.37
N ASN A 54 28.35 0.87 28.64
CA ASN A 54 28.57 -0.50 29.08
C ASN A 54 28.68 -1.44 27.86
N PRO A 55 29.86 -1.98 27.56
CA PRO A 55 30.05 -2.84 26.38
C PRO A 55 29.31 -4.20 26.50
N ASN A 56 28.80 -4.55 27.68
CA ASN A 56 28.09 -5.79 27.93
C ASN A 56 26.56 -5.61 28.02
N ASP A 57 26.03 -4.43 27.70
CA ASP A 57 24.59 -4.21 27.70
C ASP A 57 23.92 -5.00 26.57
N LYS A 58 23.06 -5.95 26.94
CA LYS A 58 22.38 -6.84 25.99
C LYS A 58 21.33 -6.15 25.12
N ALA A 59 20.90 -4.93 25.48
CA ALA A 59 20.00 -4.14 24.66
C ALA A 59 20.72 -3.53 23.44
N ILE A 60 22.06 -3.46 23.46
CA ILE A 60 22.87 -2.97 22.35
C ILE A 60 23.29 -4.17 21.50
N LEU A 61 22.69 -4.30 20.31
CA LEU A 61 22.95 -5.42 19.40
C LEU A 61 24.35 -5.37 18.78
N TRP A 62 24.77 -4.17 18.39
CA TRP A 62 26.09 -3.89 17.82
C TRP A 62 26.42 -2.40 17.97
N LYS A 63 27.70 -2.06 17.78
CA LYS A 63 28.19 -0.68 17.80
C LYS A 63 29.29 -0.54 16.75
N THR A 64 29.10 0.40 15.83
CA THR A 64 30.02 0.66 14.72
C THR A 64 30.50 2.11 14.79
N ASP A 65 31.81 2.30 14.70
CA ASP A 65 32.38 3.64 14.64
C ASP A 65 32.11 4.26 13.26
N VAL A 66 31.43 5.40 13.26
CA VAL A 66 31.18 6.18 12.04
C VAL A 66 32.34 7.17 11.86
N PRO A 67 33.02 7.19 10.70
CA PRO A 67 34.13 8.10 10.48
C PRO A 67 33.65 9.55 10.35
N GLY A 68 34.48 10.50 10.81
CA GLY A 68 34.23 11.93 10.66
C GLY A 68 33.20 12.49 11.64
N LEU A 69 32.45 13.50 11.19
CA LEU A 69 31.43 14.18 11.95
C LEU A 69 30.18 14.41 11.09
N GLY A 70 29.01 14.04 11.61
CA GLY A 70 27.72 14.22 10.96
C GLY A 70 26.58 14.29 11.95
N HIS A 71 25.49 14.96 11.57
CA HIS A 71 24.25 15.03 12.33
C HIS A 71 23.06 14.33 11.64
N ALA A 72 23.28 13.84 10.42
CA ALA A 72 22.27 13.10 9.66
C ALA A 72 21.69 11.95 10.50
N SER A 73 20.35 11.88 10.59
CA SER A 73 19.70 10.71 11.19
C SER A 73 19.87 9.48 10.29
N PRO A 74 19.90 8.27 10.84
CA PRO A 74 19.95 7.05 10.04
C PRO A 74 18.67 6.89 9.21
N THR A 75 18.84 6.37 7.99
CA THR A 75 17.74 5.98 7.09
C THR A 75 17.79 4.49 6.86
N ILE A 76 16.65 3.80 6.95
CA ILE A 76 16.60 2.33 6.91
C ILE A 76 15.67 1.90 5.78
N ILE A 77 16.17 1.09 4.85
CA ILE A 77 15.37 0.41 3.84
C ILE A 77 15.78 -1.07 3.82
N GLY A 78 14.83 -1.96 4.03
CA GLY A 78 15.07 -3.40 4.07
C GLY A 78 16.13 -3.79 5.11
N ASP A 79 17.23 -4.37 4.63
CA ASP A 79 18.38 -4.84 5.42
C ASP A 79 19.53 -3.81 5.50
N LYS A 80 19.32 -2.57 5.04
CA LYS A 80 20.36 -1.54 4.92
C LYS A 80 20.08 -0.31 5.77
N ILE A 81 21.14 0.26 6.33
CA ILE A 81 21.14 1.55 7.00
C ILE A 81 22.02 2.50 6.18
N PHE A 82 21.45 3.61 5.71
CA PHE A 82 22.16 4.68 5.01
C PHE A 82 22.44 5.85 5.95
N LEU A 83 23.65 6.41 5.86
CA LEU A 83 24.10 7.54 6.67
C LEU A 83 24.98 8.50 5.87
N ALA A 84 24.90 9.79 6.17
CA ALA A 84 25.76 10.82 5.61
C ALA A 84 26.80 11.30 6.64
N THR A 85 28.05 11.47 6.21
CA THR A 85 29.13 12.01 7.08
C THR A 85 30.11 12.87 6.29
N ALA A 86 30.89 13.69 7.00
CA ALA A 86 32.01 14.45 6.45
C ALA A 86 33.28 14.21 7.27
N VAL A 87 34.40 13.99 6.59
CA VAL A 87 35.69 13.68 7.20
C VAL A 87 36.72 14.75 6.83
N ALA A 88 37.27 15.43 7.84
CA ALA A 88 38.34 16.39 7.65
C ALA A 88 39.66 15.68 7.34
N ALA A 89 40.40 16.16 6.35
CA ALA A 89 41.73 15.64 6.01
C ALA A 89 42.72 15.80 7.18
N SER A 90 42.51 16.79 8.03
CA SER A 90 43.29 17.01 9.26
C SER A 90 43.04 15.96 10.35
N GLY A 91 41.98 15.14 10.21
CA GLY A 91 41.46 14.24 11.24
C GLY A 91 40.74 14.95 12.40
N LYS A 92 40.69 16.29 12.40
CA LYS A 92 40.01 17.10 13.41
C LYS A 92 38.70 17.63 12.83
N ALA A 93 37.58 17.23 13.43
CA ALA A 93 36.25 17.77 13.13
C ALA A 93 35.64 18.35 14.42
N PRO A 94 36.03 19.58 14.82
CA PRO A 94 35.54 20.18 16.06
C PRO A 94 34.05 20.51 15.98
N LEU A 95 33.29 20.22 17.03
CA LEU A 95 31.89 20.62 17.16
C LEU A 95 31.76 21.70 18.25
N ASN A 96 31.24 22.88 17.89
CA ASN A 96 30.88 23.90 18.86
C ASN A 96 29.40 23.80 19.22
N VAL A 97 29.11 23.23 20.39
CA VAL A 97 27.73 23.12 20.90
C VAL A 97 27.23 24.39 21.61
N GLY A 98 28.04 25.47 21.64
CA GLY A 98 27.68 26.76 22.20
C GLY A 98 27.60 26.82 23.73
N ARG A 99 28.09 25.80 24.45
CA ARG A 99 28.01 25.70 25.92
C ARG A 99 28.74 26.82 26.67
N ASN A 100 29.67 27.51 26.01
CA ASN A 100 30.51 28.55 26.59
C ASN A 100 30.10 29.97 26.14
N GLY A 101 28.93 30.13 25.51
CA GLY A 101 28.48 31.41 24.95
C GLY A 101 29.12 31.78 23.60
N ASN A 102 30.05 30.97 23.10
CA ASN A 102 30.62 31.13 21.75
C ASN A 102 29.61 30.67 20.68
N ILE A 103 29.13 31.60 19.87
CA ILE A 103 28.18 31.38 18.76
C ILE A 103 28.85 31.27 17.40
N ASP A 104 30.19 31.31 17.35
CA ASP A 104 30.94 31.18 16.11
C ASP A 104 31.01 29.72 15.66
N ALA A 105 31.12 29.54 14.35
CA ALA A 105 31.44 28.25 13.75
C ALA A 105 32.77 27.72 14.31
N ALA A 106 32.85 26.40 14.50
CA ALA A 106 34.14 25.80 14.83
C ALA A 106 35.07 25.91 13.61
N ASP A 107 36.37 26.08 13.85
CA ASP A 107 37.34 26.16 12.77
C ASP A 107 37.64 24.75 12.21
N ASP A 108 36.90 24.39 11.17
CA ASP A 108 37.12 23.20 10.34
C ASP A 108 37.38 23.56 8.86
N ASN A 109 37.94 24.75 8.65
CA ASN A 109 38.41 25.19 7.35
C ASN A 109 39.54 24.26 6.84
N GLY A 110 39.42 23.82 5.59
CA GLY A 110 40.36 22.91 4.93
C GLY A 110 39.66 21.66 4.38
N GLU A 111 40.43 20.86 3.64
CA GLU A 111 39.88 19.78 2.80
C GLU A 111 39.03 18.79 3.61
N GLN A 112 37.80 18.56 3.12
CA GLN A 112 36.87 17.56 3.64
C GLN A 112 36.57 16.50 2.58
N THR A 113 36.13 15.33 3.03
CA THR A 113 35.54 14.29 2.17
C THR A 113 34.13 13.98 2.66
N TRP A 114 33.13 14.14 1.79
CA TRP A 114 31.73 13.82 2.06
C TRP A 114 31.42 12.41 1.60
N TRP A 115 30.91 11.60 2.53
CA TRP A 115 30.59 10.20 2.30
C TRP A 115 29.11 9.91 2.49
N VAL A 116 28.61 9.05 1.61
CA VAL A 116 27.40 8.25 1.83
C VAL A 116 27.85 6.86 2.24
N LEU A 117 27.35 6.40 3.38
CA LEU A 117 27.71 5.14 4.01
C LEU A 117 26.50 4.21 3.98
N CYS A 118 26.74 2.92 3.80
CA CYS A 118 25.75 1.87 3.94
C CYS A 118 26.24 0.80 4.91
N TYR A 119 25.43 0.50 5.91
CA TYR A 119 25.66 -0.55 6.90
C TYR A 119 24.61 -1.66 6.77
N ASP A 120 24.99 -2.87 7.16
CA ASP A 120 24.04 -3.95 7.40
C ASP A 120 23.21 -3.65 8.67
N LYS A 121 21.89 -3.74 8.57
CA LYS A 121 20.99 -3.46 9.70
C LYS A 121 21.17 -4.44 10.86
N ALA A 122 21.46 -5.71 10.57
CA ALA A 122 21.52 -6.76 11.57
C ALA A 122 22.87 -6.82 12.28
N THR A 123 23.97 -6.55 11.57
CA THR A 123 25.34 -6.68 12.11
C THR A 123 26.03 -5.35 12.40
N GLY A 124 25.57 -4.25 11.78
CA GLY A 124 26.24 -2.96 11.83
C GLY A 124 27.50 -2.89 10.97
N GLU A 125 27.86 -3.94 10.24
CA GLU A 125 29.04 -3.96 9.37
C GLU A 125 28.85 -3.05 8.16
N GLU A 126 29.91 -2.37 7.74
CA GLU A 126 29.86 -1.53 6.55
C GLU A 126 29.78 -2.40 5.29
N LYS A 127 28.72 -2.21 4.49
CA LYS A 127 28.55 -2.85 3.18
C LYS A 127 29.30 -2.09 2.09
N TRP A 128 29.17 -0.77 2.09
CA TRP A 128 29.88 0.10 1.16
C TRP A 128 29.95 1.53 1.67
N ARG A 129 30.91 2.28 1.13
CA ARG A 129 30.98 3.74 1.24
C ARG A 129 31.23 4.37 -0.12
N LYS A 130 30.66 5.54 -0.36
CA LYS A 130 30.82 6.28 -1.62
C LYS A 130 31.23 7.71 -1.34
N THR A 131 32.21 8.18 -2.10
CA THR A 131 32.61 9.59 -2.09
C THR A 131 31.65 10.39 -2.94
N ALA A 132 30.87 11.24 -2.27
CA ALA A 132 30.01 12.21 -2.93
C ALA A 132 30.86 13.39 -3.42
N ARG A 133 31.64 14.00 -2.52
CA ARG A 133 32.56 15.09 -2.85
C ARG A 133 33.84 15.00 -2.03
N LYS A 134 34.93 15.54 -2.59
CA LYS A 134 36.15 15.86 -1.85
C LYS A 134 36.61 17.26 -2.21
N GLY A 135 37.02 18.06 -1.22
CA GLY A 135 37.56 19.40 -1.40
C GLY A 135 37.33 20.30 -0.20
N ASP A 136 37.76 21.55 -0.30
CA ASP A 136 37.46 22.54 0.72
C ASP A 136 35.94 22.84 0.76
N PRO A 137 35.35 23.07 1.95
CA PRO A 137 33.98 23.55 2.07
C PRO A 137 33.77 24.85 1.30
N LYS A 138 32.71 24.91 0.50
CA LYS A 138 32.36 26.09 -0.29
C LYS A 138 31.71 27.20 0.56
N ALA A 139 31.23 26.87 1.76
CA ALA A 139 30.58 27.81 2.67
C ALA A 139 30.88 27.46 4.14
N THR A 140 30.90 28.49 5.00
CA THR A 140 30.96 28.33 6.45
C THR A 140 29.64 27.77 6.98
N ARG A 141 29.71 26.77 7.86
CA ARG A 141 28.53 26.18 8.50
C ARG A 141 28.07 26.98 9.71
N HIS A 142 26.80 26.81 10.10
CA HIS A 142 26.30 27.30 11.38
C HIS A 142 27.05 26.65 12.57
N ALA A 143 27.18 27.37 13.69
CA ALA A 143 27.96 26.92 14.85
C ALA A 143 27.60 25.52 15.37
N LYS A 144 26.30 25.22 15.40
CA LYS A 144 25.74 23.93 15.84
C LYS A 144 25.55 22.90 14.70
N ALA A 145 25.99 23.19 13.48
CA ALA A 145 25.90 22.28 12.34
C ALA A 145 27.17 21.45 12.17
N THR A 146 27.18 20.54 11.20
CA THR A 146 28.29 19.73 10.69
C THR A 146 28.24 19.79 9.17
N HIS A 147 29.32 19.44 8.47
CA HIS A 147 29.31 19.37 7.01
C HIS A 147 28.43 18.24 6.43
N ALA A 148 27.79 17.42 7.27
CA ALA A 148 26.83 16.38 6.88
C ALA A 148 25.58 16.43 7.78
N ASN A 149 24.81 17.51 7.64
CA ASN A 149 23.65 17.79 8.49
C ASN A 149 22.36 17.10 8.05
N THR A 150 22.12 17.03 6.75
CA THR A 150 20.85 16.57 6.21
C THR A 150 20.72 15.06 6.35
N THR A 151 19.56 14.60 6.78
CA THR A 151 19.22 13.18 6.74
C THR A 151 19.03 12.75 5.29
N ILE A 152 19.58 11.58 4.96
CA ILE A 152 19.33 10.92 3.67
C ILE A 152 17.84 10.66 3.51
N ALA A 153 17.32 10.77 2.29
CA ALA A 153 15.99 10.31 1.94
C ALA A 153 16.12 9.09 1.03
N ALA A 154 15.37 8.03 1.30
CA ALA A 154 15.40 6.82 0.49
C ALA A 154 14.00 6.30 0.19
N ASP A 155 13.85 5.66 -0.96
CA ASP A 155 12.65 4.92 -1.35
C ASP A 155 13.05 3.49 -1.76
N ALA A 156 12.15 2.76 -2.43
CA ALA A 156 12.39 1.40 -2.90
C ALA A 156 13.59 1.25 -3.86
N ASN A 157 14.04 2.32 -4.51
CA ASN A 157 15.06 2.29 -5.56
C ASN A 157 16.19 3.31 -5.37
N HIS A 158 15.97 4.37 -4.57
CA HIS A 158 16.84 5.54 -4.53
C HIS A 158 17.32 5.84 -3.12
N VAL A 159 18.54 6.38 -3.01
CA VAL A 159 19.16 6.92 -1.81
C VAL A 159 19.70 8.31 -2.14
N VAL A 160 19.06 9.35 -1.63
CA VAL A 160 19.36 10.76 -1.95
C VAL A 160 20.06 11.43 -0.76
N ALA A 161 21.27 11.92 -1.00
CA ALA A 161 22.08 12.65 -0.03
C ALA A 161 22.28 14.11 -0.49
N PHE A 162 21.99 15.07 0.39
CA PHE A 162 22.05 16.50 0.09
C PHE A 162 23.07 17.23 0.98
N PHE A 163 24.25 17.54 0.47
CA PHE A 163 25.32 18.16 1.25
C PHE A 163 25.37 19.70 1.12
N GLY A 164 24.23 20.35 0.89
CA GLY A 164 24.18 21.81 0.75
C GLY A 164 24.96 22.31 -0.47
N SER A 165 25.84 23.29 -0.26
CA SER A 165 26.73 23.83 -1.32
C SER A 165 27.64 22.77 -1.95
N GLU A 166 27.79 21.62 -1.28
CA GLU A 166 28.63 20.52 -1.73
C GLU A 166 27.93 19.58 -2.72
N GLY A 167 26.65 19.85 -3.00
CA GLY A 167 25.89 19.20 -4.06
C GLY A 167 24.92 18.14 -3.56
N LEU A 168 24.32 17.49 -4.53
CA LEU A 168 23.25 16.53 -4.38
C LEU A 168 23.59 15.25 -5.13
N TYR A 169 23.39 14.11 -4.48
CA TYR A 169 23.84 12.82 -4.98
C TYR A 169 22.76 11.79 -4.76
N CYS A 170 22.48 10.99 -5.78
CA CYS A 170 21.53 9.90 -5.71
C CYS A 170 22.19 8.59 -6.11
N TYR A 171 22.04 7.59 -5.25
CA TYR A 171 22.54 6.25 -5.44
C TYR A 171 21.38 5.25 -5.49
N ASP A 172 21.63 4.06 -6.03
CA ASP A 172 20.81 2.89 -5.70
C ASP A 172 21.25 2.29 -4.35
N HIS A 173 20.59 1.21 -3.93
CA HIS A 173 20.85 0.58 -2.62
C HIS A 173 22.19 -0.19 -2.60
N GLU A 174 22.78 -0.47 -3.77
CA GLU A 174 24.10 -1.06 -3.98
C GLU A 174 25.22 0.00 -4.01
N GLY A 175 24.86 1.28 -3.95
CA GLY A 175 25.79 2.40 -3.92
C GLY A 175 26.34 2.75 -5.31
N ASN A 176 25.66 2.38 -6.38
CA ASN A 176 25.95 2.89 -7.71
C ASN A 176 25.38 4.30 -7.82
N LEU A 177 26.22 5.25 -8.28
CA LEU A 177 25.78 6.62 -8.49
C LEU A 177 24.81 6.65 -9.68
N LEU A 178 23.55 7.00 -9.41
CA LEU A 178 22.52 7.17 -10.44
C LEU A 178 22.63 8.53 -11.07
N TRP A 179 22.70 9.58 -10.24
CA TRP A 179 22.88 10.95 -10.71
C TRP A 179 23.49 11.84 -9.63
N GLN A 180 24.09 12.95 -10.06
CA GLN A 180 24.63 14.00 -9.17
C GLN A 180 24.35 15.39 -9.73
N ARG A 181 24.30 16.40 -8.85
CA ARG A 181 24.12 17.79 -9.24
C ARG A 181 24.92 18.73 -8.33
N ASP A 182 25.76 19.57 -8.91
CA ASP A 182 26.32 20.74 -8.24
C ASP A 182 25.30 21.87 -8.25
N LEU A 183 24.97 22.37 -7.06
CA LEU A 183 24.01 23.46 -6.89
C LEU A 183 24.70 24.84 -6.82
N GLY A 184 26.03 24.87 -6.90
CA GLY A 184 26.83 26.05 -6.60
C GLY A 184 26.85 26.39 -5.12
N VAL A 185 27.27 27.61 -4.79
CA VAL A 185 27.23 28.12 -3.42
C VAL A 185 25.80 28.53 -3.09
N ILE A 186 25.12 27.74 -2.27
CA ILE A 186 23.75 27.98 -1.80
C ILE A 186 23.69 28.49 -0.34
N ASN A 187 24.83 28.98 0.17
CA ASN A 187 25.07 29.53 1.51
C ASN A 187 25.19 28.44 2.62
N ASP A 188 24.99 28.80 3.91
CA ASP A 188 25.15 27.89 5.06
C ASP A 188 24.33 26.59 4.93
N ASN A 189 24.62 25.61 5.80
CA ASN A 189 24.11 24.25 5.64
C ASN A 189 22.56 24.20 5.65
N PRO A 190 21.95 23.55 4.64
CA PRO A 190 20.50 23.47 4.54
C PRO A 190 19.91 22.70 5.72
N THR A 191 18.85 23.25 6.30
CA THR A 191 17.98 22.57 7.27
C THR A 191 16.89 21.72 6.61
N PRO A 192 16.27 22.10 5.47
CA PRO A 192 15.21 21.31 4.86
C PRO A 192 15.77 20.01 4.28
N THR A 193 15.03 18.92 4.49
CA THR A 193 15.39 17.60 3.99
C THR A 193 14.74 17.34 2.63
N PRO A 194 15.42 16.68 1.68
CA PRO A 194 14.78 16.20 0.46
C PRO A 194 13.60 15.28 0.79
N PHE A 195 12.56 15.32 -0.04
CA PHE A 195 11.44 14.37 0.05
C PHE A 195 10.91 14.02 -1.35
N VAL A 196 10.27 12.86 -1.45
CA VAL A 196 9.66 12.37 -2.68
C VAL A 196 8.15 12.63 -2.63
N HIS A 197 7.60 13.17 -3.71
CA HIS A 197 6.14 13.22 -3.93
C HIS A 197 5.87 12.89 -5.39
N GLN A 198 4.98 11.92 -5.62
CA GLN A 198 4.78 11.30 -6.93
C GLN A 198 6.10 10.77 -7.52
N ASP A 199 6.45 11.14 -8.74
CA ASP A 199 7.65 10.75 -9.48
C ASP A 199 8.80 11.79 -9.38
N ARG A 200 8.76 12.66 -8.36
CA ARG A 200 9.68 13.80 -8.22
C ARG A 200 10.30 13.89 -6.83
N ILE A 201 11.56 14.29 -6.80
CA ILE A 201 12.37 14.57 -5.62
C ILE A 201 12.43 16.09 -5.45
N TYR A 202 11.89 16.59 -4.34
CA TYR A 202 11.82 18.02 -4.04
C TYR A 202 12.93 18.44 -3.09
N ILE A 203 13.61 19.52 -3.44
CA ILE A 203 14.71 20.07 -2.67
C ILE A 203 14.58 21.57 -2.63
N THR A 204 14.75 22.12 -1.43
CA THR A 204 14.68 23.56 -1.18
C THR A 204 15.80 23.97 -0.24
N ASN A 205 16.29 25.19 -0.43
CA ASN A 205 17.14 25.89 0.53
C ASN A 205 16.83 27.39 0.42
N ALA A 206 16.98 28.15 1.50
CA ALA A 206 16.70 29.59 1.46
C ALA A 206 17.54 30.49 2.36
N HIS A 207 18.78 30.11 2.68
CA HIS A 207 19.67 31.09 3.31
C HIS A 207 20.34 31.99 2.27
N GLY A 208 20.05 33.29 2.29
CA GLY A 208 20.64 34.27 1.36
C GLY A 208 19.98 34.33 -0.02
N GLY A 209 20.65 35.03 -0.95
CA GLY A 209 20.04 35.58 -2.18
C GLY A 209 19.28 34.61 -3.10
N PRO A 210 19.87 33.49 -3.57
CA PRO A 210 19.23 32.64 -4.57
C PRO A 210 18.01 31.91 -4.03
N SER A 211 18.10 31.09 -2.97
CA SER A 211 16.97 30.32 -2.42
C SER A 211 16.19 29.41 -3.41
N PRO A 212 16.86 28.49 -4.12
CA PRO A 212 16.24 27.72 -5.19
C PRO A 212 15.34 26.58 -4.70
N ILE A 213 14.37 26.21 -5.54
CA ILE A 213 13.56 25.00 -5.43
C ILE A 213 13.84 24.13 -6.65
N TYR A 214 14.11 22.85 -6.44
CA TYR A 214 14.32 21.87 -7.50
C TYR A 214 13.29 20.75 -7.39
N ALA A 215 12.74 20.34 -8.53
CA ALA A 215 12.06 19.07 -8.70
C ALA A 215 12.86 18.22 -9.68
N ILE A 216 13.41 17.11 -9.19
CA ILE A 216 14.22 16.18 -9.98
C ILE A 216 13.41 14.92 -10.20
N ALA A 217 13.36 14.43 -11.43
CA ALA A 217 12.66 13.21 -11.73
C ALA A 217 13.33 12.01 -11.05
N THR A 218 12.55 11.09 -10.50
CA THR A 218 13.10 9.86 -9.89
C THR A 218 13.89 9.01 -10.88
N HIS A 219 13.59 9.12 -12.17
CA HIS A 219 14.28 8.41 -13.25
C HIS A 219 15.50 9.16 -13.83
N ALA A 220 15.91 10.31 -13.27
CA ALA A 220 17.09 11.05 -13.71
C ALA A 220 18.37 10.19 -13.66
N ARG A 221 19.35 10.43 -14.55
CA ARG A 221 20.62 9.69 -14.59
C ARG A 221 21.77 10.60 -15.01
N GLY A 222 22.99 10.31 -14.55
CA GLY A 222 24.23 10.99 -14.96
C GLY A 222 24.57 12.27 -14.17
N ASN A 223 25.53 13.06 -14.66
CA ASN A 223 25.86 14.34 -14.07
C ASN A 223 24.90 15.41 -14.57
N LEU A 224 23.98 15.83 -13.71
CA LEU A 224 22.94 16.80 -14.02
C LEU A 224 23.47 18.24 -14.13
N SER A 225 24.79 18.44 -14.00
CA SER A 225 25.46 19.75 -14.09
C SER A 225 26.18 19.96 -15.41
N GLU A 226 26.24 18.96 -16.29
CA GLU A 226 27.07 18.96 -17.52
C GLU A 226 26.29 19.20 -18.82
N SER A 227 24.95 19.22 -18.78
CA SER A 227 24.13 19.65 -19.91
C SER A 227 23.62 21.07 -19.66
N ASP A 228 23.28 21.83 -20.70
CA ASP A 228 22.55 23.10 -20.57
C ASP A 228 21.02 22.90 -20.68
N SER A 229 20.57 21.68 -20.99
CA SER A 229 19.15 21.32 -21.13
C SER A 229 18.60 20.69 -19.85
N ALA A 230 17.67 21.39 -19.17
CA ALA A 230 17.04 20.90 -17.93
C ALA A 230 16.34 19.54 -18.10
N ALA A 231 15.74 19.28 -19.27
CA ALA A 231 15.08 18.01 -19.59
C ALA A 231 16.08 16.84 -19.71
N GLU A 232 17.25 17.08 -20.30
CA GLU A 232 18.31 16.07 -20.40
C GLU A 232 18.98 15.79 -19.05
N GLN A 233 18.89 16.75 -18.12
CA GLN A 233 19.36 16.63 -16.74
C GLN A 233 18.36 15.92 -15.82
N GLY A 234 17.18 15.50 -16.30
CA GLY A 234 16.13 14.97 -15.42
C GLY A 234 15.66 15.97 -14.34
N VAL A 235 15.94 17.27 -14.52
CA VAL A 235 15.34 18.35 -13.73
C VAL A 235 14.00 18.65 -14.35
N VAL A 236 12.91 18.23 -13.69
CA VAL A 236 11.55 18.47 -14.20
C VAL A 236 11.29 19.96 -14.27
N TRP A 237 11.66 20.67 -13.21
CA TRP A 237 11.63 22.12 -13.16
C TRP A 237 12.54 22.66 -12.05
N LYS A 238 12.85 23.96 -12.16
CA LYS A 238 13.59 24.72 -11.17
C LYS A 238 12.94 26.08 -10.99
N VAL A 239 12.79 26.50 -9.74
CA VAL A 239 12.51 27.90 -9.40
C VAL A 239 13.77 28.50 -8.78
N ASP A 240 14.25 29.62 -9.33
CA ASP A 240 15.50 30.23 -8.89
C ASP A 240 15.42 30.85 -7.51
N ARG A 241 14.25 31.35 -7.10
CA ARG A 241 13.98 32.02 -5.82
C ARG A 241 12.66 31.62 -5.20
N GLY A 242 12.61 31.56 -3.87
CA GLY A 242 11.37 31.34 -3.12
C GLY A 242 11.32 30.07 -2.30
N GLY A 243 12.44 29.34 -2.19
CA GLY A 243 12.57 28.21 -1.26
C GLY A 243 12.35 28.59 0.20
N SER A 244 12.24 27.58 1.06
CA SER A 244 12.21 27.69 2.53
C SER A 244 13.60 27.47 3.15
N TYR A 245 13.89 28.18 4.26
CA TYR A 245 15.19 28.12 4.95
C TYR A 245 15.21 27.05 6.04
N MET A 246 14.28 27.11 6.99
CA MET A 246 14.23 26.19 8.14
C MET A 246 13.14 25.12 7.98
N SER A 247 11.98 25.53 7.49
CA SER A 247 10.80 24.70 7.31
C SER A 247 10.99 23.74 6.13
N THR A 248 10.75 22.44 6.33
CA THR A 248 10.57 21.52 5.18
C THR A 248 9.18 21.78 4.57
N PRO A 249 9.07 21.94 3.23
CA PRO A 249 7.79 22.07 2.54
C PRO A 249 6.89 20.86 2.72
N VAL A 250 5.61 21.02 2.39
CA VAL A 250 4.66 19.90 2.29
C VAL A 250 4.04 19.89 0.89
N ALA A 251 3.92 18.70 0.29
CA ALA A 251 3.14 18.51 -0.93
C ALA A 251 1.78 17.89 -0.59
N TRP A 252 0.71 18.40 -1.19
CA TRP A 252 -0.65 17.89 -1.02
C TRP A 252 -1.41 17.99 -2.35
N GLY A 253 -1.88 16.85 -2.85
CA GLY A 253 -2.44 16.75 -4.20
C GLY A 253 -1.42 17.19 -5.25
N ASP A 254 -1.82 18.14 -6.09
CA ASP A 254 -1.02 18.67 -7.20
C ASP A 254 -0.17 19.90 -6.81
N TYR A 255 -0.09 20.21 -5.51
CA TYR A 255 0.50 21.47 -5.03
C TYR A 255 1.60 21.27 -3.99
N LEU A 256 2.59 22.17 -4.01
CA LEU A 256 3.71 22.26 -3.09
C LEU A 256 3.62 23.56 -2.28
N TYR A 257 3.62 23.46 -0.96
CA TYR A 257 3.47 24.59 -0.03
C TYR A 257 4.74 24.82 0.77
N LEU A 258 5.20 26.07 0.81
CA LEU A 258 6.41 26.49 1.51
C LEU A 258 6.08 27.62 2.51
N GLY A 259 6.52 27.45 3.75
CA GLY A 259 6.48 28.49 4.77
C GLY A 259 7.85 29.15 4.95
N ASN A 260 7.86 30.47 5.10
CA ASN A 260 9.08 31.25 5.27
C ASN A 260 9.13 32.04 6.58
N THR A 261 10.34 32.30 7.07
CA THR A 261 10.62 33.09 8.28
C THR A 261 10.17 34.54 8.20
N ASN A 262 9.91 35.06 7.01
CA ASN A 262 9.35 36.39 6.81
C ASN A 262 7.81 36.40 6.79
N GLY A 263 7.16 35.27 7.08
CA GLY A 263 5.71 35.11 7.13
C GLY A 263 4.98 35.08 5.79
N ILE A 264 5.73 34.83 4.71
CA ILE A 264 5.16 34.55 3.39
C ILE A 264 4.97 33.03 3.26
N VAL A 265 3.81 32.62 2.75
CA VAL A 265 3.57 31.27 2.25
C VAL A 265 3.52 31.30 0.73
N ARG A 266 4.18 30.34 0.10
CA ARG A 266 4.16 30.15 -1.35
C ARG A 266 3.53 28.82 -1.69
N CYS A 267 2.76 28.81 -2.77
CA CYS A 267 2.26 27.60 -3.39
C CYS A 267 2.75 27.52 -4.83
N PHE A 268 3.22 26.34 -5.21
CA PHE A 268 3.62 26.02 -6.57
C PHE A 268 2.86 24.79 -7.04
N HIS A 269 2.56 24.73 -8.34
CA HIS A 269 2.08 23.49 -8.94
C HIS A 269 3.22 22.47 -8.91
N ALA A 270 3.00 21.34 -8.24
CA ALA A 270 4.03 20.34 -7.94
C ALA A 270 4.64 19.76 -9.23
N GLU A 271 3.82 19.60 -10.28
CA GLU A 271 4.29 19.05 -11.56
C GLU A 271 5.09 20.02 -12.42
N THR A 272 4.77 21.33 -12.41
CA THR A 272 5.32 22.30 -13.38
C THR A 272 6.27 23.31 -12.74
N GLY A 273 6.21 23.49 -11.43
CA GLY A 273 6.94 24.55 -10.72
C GLY A 273 6.35 25.94 -10.94
N GLU A 274 5.17 26.04 -11.57
CA GLU A 274 4.48 27.32 -11.74
C GLU A 274 4.04 27.85 -10.36
N LYS A 275 4.37 29.11 -10.08
CA LYS A 275 3.95 29.74 -8.83
C LYS A 275 2.47 30.07 -8.90
N VAL A 276 1.69 29.42 -8.05
CA VAL A 276 0.23 29.59 -7.95
C VAL A 276 -0.09 30.85 -7.17
N TYR A 277 0.50 31.00 -5.97
CA TYR A 277 0.36 32.21 -5.16
C TYR A 277 1.57 32.43 -4.25
N GLU A 278 1.72 33.68 -3.80
CA GLU A 278 2.71 34.12 -2.82
C GLU A 278 2.07 35.17 -1.92
N GLU A 279 1.70 34.76 -0.71
CA GLU A 279 0.84 35.57 0.16
C GLU A 279 1.39 35.64 1.57
N ARG A 280 1.07 36.73 2.27
CA ARG A 280 1.47 36.94 3.66
C ARG A 280 0.39 36.44 4.60
N LEU A 281 0.77 35.61 5.57
CA LEU A 281 -0.14 35.16 6.63
C LEU A 281 -0.49 36.31 7.59
N GLY A 282 0.52 36.82 8.27
CA GLY A 282 0.41 37.90 9.25
C GLY A 282 1.70 38.70 9.37
N SER A 283 1.63 39.88 10.01
CA SER A 283 2.80 40.76 10.17
C SER A 283 3.90 40.17 11.06
N GLY A 284 3.57 39.21 11.93
CA GLY A 284 4.50 38.51 12.82
C GLY A 284 4.75 37.03 12.47
N ALA A 285 4.20 36.55 11.34
CA ALA A 285 3.99 35.13 11.09
C ALA A 285 5.24 34.32 10.69
N SER A 286 6.36 34.43 11.40
CA SER A 286 7.60 33.71 11.04
C SER A 286 7.40 32.19 11.11
N ILE A 287 7.61 31.50 9.97
CA ILE A 287 7.49 30.04 9.88
C ILE A 287 8.88 29.39 9.87
N THR A 288 9.26 28.78 10.99
CA THR A 288 10.47 27.96 11.11
C THR A 288 10.18 26.47 11.23
N ALA A 289 9.04 26.09 11.81
CA ALA A 289 8.57 24.71 11.84
C ALA A 289 8.14 24.24 10.43
N SER A 290 8.31 22.95 10.15
CA SER A 290 7.82 22.35 8.90
C SER A 290 6.30 22.39 8.83
N LEU A 291 5.78 22.61 7.63
CA LEU A 291 4.34 22.55 7.37
C LEU A 291 3.85 21.09 7.44
N VAL A 292 2.60 20.89 7.83
CA VAL A 292 1.93 19.59 7.73
C VAL A 292 0.57 19.73 7.05
N ALA A 293 0.12 18.69 6.38
CA ALA A 293 -1.13 18.70 5.63
C ALA A 293 -2.00 17.48 5.96
N SER A 294 -3.32 17.69 6.01
CA SER A 294 -4.34 16.65 6.14
C SER A 294 -5.72 17.24 5.85
N ASP A 295 -6.65 16.44 5.32
CA ASP A 295 -8.06 16.82 5.17
C ASP A 295 -8.25 18.17 4.43
N ASP A 296 -7.51 18.32 3.32
CA ASP A 296 -7.43 19.53 2.49
C ASP A 296 -7.06 20.81 3.24
N LYS A 297 -6.31 20.66 4.33
CA LYS A 297 -5.78 21.76 5.16
C LYS A 297 -4.27 21.71 5.22
N ILE A 298 -3.65 22.89 5.15
CA ILE A 298 -2.21 23.09 5.40
C ILE A 298 -2.06 23.85 6.71
N TYR A 299 -1.38 23.23 7.68
CA TYR A 299 -1.14 23.81 9.00
C TYR A 299 0.22 24.49 9.04
N CYS A 300 0.21 25.79 9.31
CA CYS A 300 1.36 26.68 9.32
C CYS A 300 1.60 27.21 10.76
N PRO A 301 2.36 26.47 11.58
CA PRO A 301 2.76 26.92 12.92
C PRO A 301 3.72 28.11 12.84
N SER A 302 3.47 29.15 13.63
CA SER A 302 4.21 30.40 13.58
C SER A 302 4.83 30.81 14.92
N GLU A 303 5.97 31.50 14.86
CA GLU A 303 6.70 31.99 16.04
C GLU A 303 5.99 33.12 16.80
N ASP A 304 5.05 33.82 16.18
CA ASP A 304 4.16 34.77 16.88
C ASP A 304 3.13 34.08 17.80
N GLY A 305 3.11 32.74 17.81
CA GLY A 305 2.17 31.96 18.61
C GLY A 305 0.83 31.72 17.93
N MET A 306 0.75 31.93 16.61
CA MET A 306 -0.40 31.56 15.80
C MET A 306 -0.21 30.20 15.11
N MET A 307 -1.32 29.50 14.89
CA MET A 307 -1.42 28.39 13.94
C MET A 307 -2.38 28.80 12.83
N TYR A 308 -1.83 29.13 11.67
CA TYR A 308 -2.61 29.45 10.48
C TYR A 308 -3.02 28.14 9.79
N VAL A 309 -4.29 27.99 9.45
CA VAL A 309 -4.82 26.84 8.72
C VAL A 309 -5.26 27.33 7.35
N LEU A 310 -4.61 26.83 6.30
CA LEU A 310 -4.93 27.20 4.92
C LEU A 310 -5.76 26.11 4.26
N GLN A 311 -6.64 26.50 3.34
CA GLN A 311 -7.24 25.58 2.39
C GLN A 311 -6.15 25.09 1.44
N ALA A 312 -6.03 23.78 1.26
CA ALA A 312 -5.22 23.23 0.19
C ALA A 312 -5.94 23.43 -1.15
N GLY A 313 -5.21 23.86 -2.17
CA GLY A 313 -5.71 24.11 -3.52
C GLY A 313 -5.05 25.32 -4.19
N PRO A 314 -5.57 25.72 -5.36
CA PRO A 314 -5.02 26.83 -6.12
C PRO A 314 -5.36 28.21 -5.54
N ASP A 315 -6.40 28.30 -4.71
CA ASP A 315 -6.85 29.54 -4.12
C ASP A 315 -6.22 29.74 -2.74
N PHE A 316 -5.53 30.86 -2.55
CA PHE A 316 -5.07 31.24 -1.22
C PHE A 316 -6.26 31.59 -0.33
N LYS A 317 -6.52 30.78 0.68
CA LYS A 317 -7.57 31.01 1.67
C LYS A 317 -7.11 30.56 3.05
N ILE A 318 -7.04 31.50 3.98
CA ILE A 318 -6.92 31.20 5.41
C ILE A 318 -8.28 30.73 5.90
N LEU A 319 -8.36 29.48 6.35
CA LEU A 319 -9.56 28.89 6.94
C LEU A 319 -9.70 29.27 8.41
N ALA A 320 -8.58 29.33 9.14
CA ALA A 320 -8.57 29.71 10.55
C ALA A 320 -7.21 30.27 10.97
N GLU A 321 -7.24 31.15 11.97
CA GLU A 321 -6.08 31.67 12.70
C GLU A 321 -6.26 31.32 14.17
N ASN A 322 -5.51 30.34 14.67
CA ASN A 322 -5.69 29.85 16.04
C ASN A 322 -4.59 30.39 16.93
N GLU A 323 -4.97 31.11 17.99
CA GLU A 323 -4.05 31.52 19.05
C GLU A 323 -3.57 30.29 19.83
N MET A 324 -2.26 30.06 19.85
CA MET A 324 -1.64 28.93 20.55
C MET A 324 -1.11 29.33 21.93
N GLY A 325 -1.23 30.61 22.30
CA GLY A 325 -0.84 31.17 23.60
C GLY A 325 0.67 31.31 23.82
N SER A 326 1.52 30.74 22.96
CA SER A 326 2.98 30.85 23.00
C SER A 326 3.58 30.49 21.62
N PRO A 327 4.79 30.99 21.29
CA PRO A 327 5.48 30.71 20.03
C PRO A 327 5.53 29.22 19.64
N CYS A 328 5.34 28.92 18.35
CA CYS A 328 5.40 27.56 17.80
C CYS A 328 6.70 27.35 16.99
N PHE A 329 7.66 26.62 17.54
CA PHE A 329 8.89 26.22 16.83
C PHE A 329 8.93 24.74 16.43
N ALA A 330 8.00 23.93 16.97
CA ALA A 330 7.97 22.49 16.71
C ALA A 330 7.02 22.17 15.55
N THR A 331 7.47 21.28 14.65
CA THR A 331 6.61 20.71 13.61
C THR A 331 5.48 19.89 14.25
N PRO A 332 4.20 20.17 13.96
CA PRO A 332 3.07 19.39 14.47
C PRO A 332 3.08 17.95 13.96
N ALA A 333 2.37 17.06 14.63
CA ALA A 333 2.14 15.69 14.19
C ALA A 333 0.64 15.44 14.04
N ILE A 334 0.25 14.63 13.05
CA ILE A 334 -1.15 14.24 12.82
C ILE A 334 -1.26 12.73 12.98
N SER A 335 -2.18 12.28 13.84
CA SER A 335 -2.54 10.87 14.01
C SER A 335 -4.01 10.75 14.34
N ASP A 336 -4.70 9.80 13.70
CA ASP A 336 -6.08 9.42 14.02
C ASP A 336 -7.08 10.60 14.11
N GLY A 337 -6.93 11.58 13.21
CA GLY A 337 -7.79 12.77 13.16
C GLY A 337 -7.50 13.81 14.26
N VAL A 338 -6.39 13.67 14.99
CA VAL A 338 -5.94 14.61 16.01
C VAL A 338 -4.63 15.26 15.57
N LEU A 339 -4.58 16.58 15.64
CA LEU A 339 -3.37 17.39 15.45
C LEU A 339 -2.68 17.58 16.81
N TYR A 340 -1.48 17.06 16.95
CA TYR A 340 -0.63 17.26 18.12
C TYR A 340 0.35 18.40 17.84
N ALA A 341 0.16 19.54 18.51
CA ALA A 341 0.98 20.74 18.33
C ALA A 341 1.68 21.11 19.63
N ARG A 342 2.97 21.49 19.54
CA ARG A 342 3.77 21.94 20.69
C ARG A 342 4.21 23.39 20.50
N THR A 343 3.85 24.23 21.46
CA THR A 343 4.43 25.57 21.63
C THR A 343 5.68 25.50 22.51
N THR A 344 6.34 26.63 22.74
CA THR A 344 7.46 26.71 23.69
C THR A 344 7.09 26.27 25.12
N GLN A 345 5.81 26.35 25.50
CA GLN A 345 5.35 26.09 26.88
C GLN A 345 4.38 24.91 27.01
N THR A 346 3.68 24.52 25.94
CA THR A 346 2.53 23.60 26.03
C THR A 346 2.51 22.60 24.87
N LEU A 347 2.15 21.35 25.17
CA LEU A 347 1.77 20.34 24.17
C LEU A 347 0.25 20.23 24.17
N MET A 348 -0.36 20.29 22.99
CA MET A 348 -1.80 20.24 22.79
C MET A 348 -2.15 19.10 21.84
N ALA A 349 -3.24 18.38 22.14
CA ALA A 349 -3.91 17.47 21.23
C ALA A 349 -5.19 18.16 20.79
N ILE A 350 -5.30 18.47 19.50
CA ILE A 350 -6.34 19.31 18.92
C ILE A 350 -7.16 18.41 17.99
N GLN A 351 -8.36 18.05 18.45
CA GLN A 351 -9.35 17.36 17.65
C GLN A 351 -10.40 18.38 17.22
N SER A 352 -10.95 18.24 16.02
CA SER A 352 -12.07 19.08 15.58
C SER A 352 -13.25 18.91 16.55
N GLU A 353 -13.86 20.02 16.97
CA GLU A 353 -15.13 19.93 17.68
C GLU A 353 -16.17 19.24 16.78
N PRO A 354 -17.01 18.34 17.32
CA PRO A 354 -18.19 17.90 16.59
C PRO A 354 -19.11 19.11 16.41
N GLU A 355 -19.17 19.68 15.20
CA GLU A 355 -20.00 20.85 14.93
C GLU A 355 -21.45 20.62 15.37
N SER A 356 -21.87 21.39 16.39
CA SER A 356 -23.28 21.48 16.76
C SER A 356 -23.99 22.44 15.80
N GLY A 357 -24.83 21.91 14.92
CA GLY A 357 -26.01 22.64 14.44
C GLY A 357 -25.99 23.32 13.07
N THR A 358 -24.91 23.28 12.28
CA THR A 358 -24.96 23.67 10.86
C THR A 358 -24.33 22.57 10.01
N LYS A 359 -25.18 21.76 9.37
CA LYS A 359 -24.79 20.84 8.29
C LYS A 359 -24.31 21.65 7.06
N THR A 360 -23.11 22.22 7.12
CA THR A 360 -22.24 22.14 5.95
C THR A 360 -21.80 20.70 5.88
N ALA A 361 -22.28 19.97 4.87
CA ALA A 361 -21.97 18.56 4.72
C ALA A 361 -20.44 18.38 4.66
N SER A 362 -19.84 17.95 5.77
CA SER A 362 -18.63 17.13 5.71
C SER A 362 -18.88 16.10 4.60
N PRO A 363 -17.92 15.80 3.71
CA PRO A 363 -18.14 14.77 2.71
C PRO A 363 -18.61 13.53 3.47
N SER A 364 -19.87 13.15 3.27
CA SER A 364 -20.47 12.05 4.00
C SER A 364 -19.59 10.86 3.71
N ARG A 365 -19.01 10.24 4.75
CA ARG A 365 -18.24 9.01 4.59
C ARG A 365 -19.10 8.07 3.74
N PRO A 366 -18.65 7.68 2.54
CA PRO A 366 -19.52 6.97 1.62
C PRO A 366 -19.85 5.61 2.21
N ASN A 367 -21.05 5.10 1.95
CA ASN A 367 -21.29 3.68 2.16
C ASN A 367 -20.39 2.89 1.21
N LEU A 368 -20.10 1.63 1.55
CA LEU A 368 -19.38 0.74 0.66
C LEU A 368 -20.26 -0.46 0.31
N LEU A 369 -20.48 -0.65 -0.98
CA LEU A 369 -20.99 -1.89 -1.54
C LEU A 369 -19.80 -2.66 -2.15
N PHE A 370 -19.40 -3.75 -1.52
CA PHE A 370 -18.31 -4.60 -1.99
C PHE A 370 -18.88 -5.85 -2.67
N ILE A 371 -18.59 -6.06 -3.94
CA ILE A 371 -19.09 -7.18 -4.73
C ILE A 371 -17.94 -8.12 -5.09
N ALA A 372 -18.01 -9.36 -4.64
CA ALA A 372 -17.06 -10.40 -5.03
C ALA A 372 -17.77 -11.47 -5.85
N VAL A 373 -17.21 -11.85 -6.99
CA VAL A 373 -17.75 -12.92 -7.84
C VAL A 373 -16.75 -14.05 -7.93
N ASP A 374 -17.16 -15.25 -7.51
CA ASP A 374 -16.30 -16.42 -7.40
C ASP A 374 -16.01 -17.05 -8.78
N ASP A 375 -14.73 -17.30 -9.08
CA ASP A 375 -14.22 -17.87 -10.34
C ASP A 375 -14.59 -17.09 -11.62
N LEU A 376 -14.97 -15.82 -11.49
CA LEU A 376 -15.21 -14.94 -12.64
C LEU A 376 -13.88 -14.48 -13.24
N ARG A 377 -13.57 -14.96 -14.45
CA ARG A 377 -12.53 -14.37 -15.31
C ARG A 377 -13.10 -13.13 -16.02
N PRO A 378 -12.27 -12.30 -16.67
CA PRO A 378 -12.71 -11.13 -17.47
C PRO A 378 -13.57 -11.42 -18.73
N SER A 379 -14.52 -12.36 -18.67
CA SER A 379 -15.53 -12.64 -19.70
C SER A 379 -16.69 -11.64 -19.62
N MET A 380 -16.41 -10.35 -19.76
CA MET A 380 -17.38 -9.25 -19.70
C MET A 380 -17.19 -8.32 -20.90
N GLY A 381 -18.28 -7.65 -21.32
CA GLY A 381 -18.24 -6.69 -22.43
C GLY A 381 -17.25 -5.56 -22.18
N CYS A 382 -17.20 -5.02 -20.97
CA CYS A 382 -16.26 -3.96 -20.57
C CYS A 382 -14.78 -4.37 -20.63
N TYR A 383 -14.46 -5.66 -20.58
CA TYR A 383 -13.10 -6.19 -20.79
C TYR A 383 -12.83 -6.62 -22.25
N GLY A 384 -13.77 -6.35 -23.15
CA GLY A 384 -13.61 -6.59 -24.59
C GLY A 384 -14.03 -7.99 -25.05
N ASP A 385 -14.85 -8.73 -24.29
CA ASP A 385 -15.46 -9.97 -24.76
C ASP A 385 -16.81 -9.73 -25.46
N PRO A 386 -16.88 -9.68 -26.80
CA PRO A 386 -18.13 -9.42 -27.53
C PRO A 386 -19.12 -10.60 -27.51
N ARG A 387 -18.81 -11.72 -26.86
CA ARG A 387 -19.80 -12.79 -26.61
C ARG A 387 -20.45 -12.67 -25.23
N ALA A 388 -19.87 -11.90 -24.32
CA ALA A 388 -20.44 -11.69 -23.00
C ALA A 388 -21.71 -10.84 -23.11
N ILE A 389 -22.74 -11.23 -22.35
CA ILE A 389 -23.95 -10.42 -22.18
C ILE A 389 -23.99 -10.01 -20.71
N THR A 390 -23.35 -8.88 -20.41
CA THR A 390 -23.10 -8.37 -19.06
C THR A 390 -23.42 -6.87 -18.92
N PRO A 391 -24.61 -6.41 -19.34
CA PRO A 391 -24.91 -4.98 -19.42
C PRO A 391 -24.81 -4.23 -18.08
N ASN A 392 -25.04 -4.89 -16.93
CA ASN A 392 -25.00 -4.23 -15.64
C ASN A 392 -23.57 -4.02 -15.13
N MET A 393 -22.70 -5.03 -15.28
CA MET A 393 -21.27 -4.90 -15.01
C MET A 393 -20.60 -3.95 -16.01
N ASP A 394 -21.04 -3.94 -17.27
CA ASP A 394 -20.57 -2.99 -18.27
C ASP A 394 -20.99 -1.55 -17.92
N GLY A 395 -22.23 -1.37 -17.47
CA GLY A 395 -22.75 -0.09 -16.99
C GLY A 395 -22.03 0.41 -15.73
N LEU A 396 -21.70 -0.49 -14.80
CA LEU A 396 -20.89 -0.16 -13.62
C LEU A 396 -19.49 0.32 -14.03
N ALA A 397 -18.83 -0.40 -14.95
CA ALA A 397 -17.52 -0.01 -15.48
C ALA A 397 -17.55 1.35 -16.18
N ALA A 398 -18.62 1.66 -16.93
CA ALA A 398 -18.79 2.93 -17.61
C ALA A 398 -18.93 4.14 -16.66
N ASN A 399 -19.36 3.89 -15.43
CA ASN A 399 -19.52 4.91 -14.38
C ASN A 399 -18.44 4.82 -13.28
N GLY A 400 -17.39 4.01 -13.52
CA GLY A 400 -16.32 3.76 -12.56
C GLY A 400 -14.94 3.76 -13.20
N VAL A 401 -13.96 3.20 -12.48
CA VAL A 401 -12.61 3.00 -12.98
C VAL A 401 -12.39 1.51 -13.22
N LEU A 402 -12.16 1.14 -14.48
CA LEU A 402 -11.87 -0.24 -14.87
C LEU A 402 -10.37 -0.52 -14.82
N PHE A 403 -9.96 -1.54 -14.07
CA PHE A 403 -8.56 -1.96 -13.97
C PHE A 403 -8.24 -3.12 -14.93
N ASN A 404 -7.61 -2.82 -16.06
CA ASN A 404 -7.23 -3.83 -17.06
C ASN A 404 -6.04 -4.72 -16.67
N ARG A 405 -5.46 -4.51 -15.49
CA ARG A 405 -4.26 -5.22 -14.98
C ARG A 405 -4.39 -5.53 -13.49
N ALA A 406 -5.50 -6.17 -13.10
CA ALA A 406 -5.74 -6.65 -11.73
C ALA A 406 -5.49 -8.17 -11.64
N TYR A 407 -4.72 -8.59 -10.64
CA TYR A 407 -4.34 -10.00 -10.43
C TYR A 407 -4.53 -10.40 -8.96
N CYS A 408 -5.09 -11.59 -8.73
CA CYS A 408 -5.11 -12.20 -7.40
C CYS A 408 -3.71 -12.72 -7.01
N GLN A 409 -3.44 -12.80 -5.71
CA GLN A 409 -2.13 -13.24 -5.20
C GLN A 409 -1.93 -14.75 -5.37
N VAL A 410 -3.00 -15.53 -5.26
CA VAL A 410 -3.02 -16.98 -5.50
C VAL A 410 -4.35 -17.33 -6.17
N ALA A 411 -4.33 -18.06 -7.28
CA ALA A 411 -5.52 -18.45 -8.04
C ALA A 411 -6.31 -19.61 -7.39
N VAL A 412 -6.60 -19.49 -6.09
CA VAL A 412 -7.37 -20.44 -5.27
C VAL A 412 -8.21 -19.65 -4.25
N CYS A 413 -9.47 -20.06 -4.06
CA CYS A 413 -10.48 -19.38 -3.23
C CYS A 413 -9.96 -18.85 -1.87
N ASN A 414 -9.62 -19.73 -0.93
CA ASN A 414 -9.31 -19.34 0.44
C ASN A 414 -8.07 -18.44 0.55
N PRO A 415 -6.90 -18.80 -0.02
CA PRO A 415 -5.72 -17.92 -0.02
C PRO A 415 -5.98 -16.53 -0.60
N SER A 416 -6.68 -16.45 -1.75
CA SER A 416 -6.99 -15.17 -2.38
C SER A 416 -7.92 -14.31 -1.53
N ARG A 417 -8.99 -14.91 -0.98
CA ARG A 417 -10.00 -14.18 -0.21
C ARG A 417 -9.46 -13.73 1.14
N ALA A 418 -8.71 -14.60 1.82
CA ALA A 418 -8.06 -14.26 3.07
C ALA A 418 -7.02 -13.15 2.88
N SER A 419 -6.23 -13.22 1.80
CA SER A 419 -5.27 -12.16 1.43
C SER A 419 -5.98 -10.82 1.19
N LEU A 420 -7.04 -10.80 0.38
CA LEU A 420 -7.80 -9.58 0.10
C LEU A 420 -8.45 -9.00 1.35
N MET A 421 -9.07 -9.85 2.18
CA MET A 421 -9.80 -9.41 3.37
C MET A 421 -8.88 -8.94 4.49
N THR A 422 -7.62 -9.37 4.54
CA THR A 422 -6.65 -8.93 5.56
C THR A 422 -5.70 -7.85 5.07
N GLY A 423 -5.58 -7.66 3.75
CA GLY A 423 -4.54 -6.81 3.15
C GLY A 423 -3.14 -7.42 3.17
N LEU A 424 -3.00 -8.68 3.59
CA LEU A 424 -1.72 -9.39 3.72
C LEU A 424 -1.50 -10.35 2.56
N ARG A 425 -0.26 -10.46 2.07
CA ARG A 425 0.08 -11.45 1.05
C ARG A 425 0.04 -12.87 1.63
N PRO A 426 -0.24 -13.91 0.84
CA PRO A 426 -0.29 -15.31 1.31
C PRO A 426 0.96 -15.75 2.08
N ASP A 427 2.14 -15.30 1.67
CA ASP A 427 3.43 -15.56 2.32
C ASP A 427 3.50 -15.04 3.76
N ASN A 428 2.90 -13.88 4.02
CA ASN A 428 2.87 -13.28 5.35
C ASN A 428 1.70 -13.81 6.18
N LEU A 429 0.57 -14.09 5.52
CA LEU A 429 -0.63 -14.60 6.18
C LEU A 429 -0.50 -16.09 6.55
N GLY A 430 0.37 -16.84 5.87
CA GLY A 430 0.57 -18.28 6.07
C GLY A 430 -0.55 -19.16 5.48
N VAL A 431 -1.38 -18.61 4.59
CA VAL A 431 -2.55 -19.31 4.02
C VAL A 431 -2.32 -19.60 2.54
N TRP A 432 -1.99 -20.86 2.24
CA TRP A 432 -1.67 -21.32 0.88
C TRP A 432 -2.66 -22.34 0.33
N THR A 433 -3.54 -22.88 1.17
CA THR A 433 -4.46 -23.96 0.83
C THR A 433 -5.88 -23.66 1.32
N LEU A 434 -6.85 -24.46 0.89
CA LEU A 434 -8.26 -24.32 1.27
C LEU A 434 -8.57 -24.53 2.77
N PRO A 435 -7.96 -25.49 3.49
CA PRO A 435 -8.42 -25.85 4.84
C PRO A 435 -7.97 -24.90 5.96
N ILE A 436 -6.95 -24.08 5.75
CA ILE A 436 -6.35 -23.27 6.81
C ILE A 436 -7.17 -21.99 7.00
N HIS A 437 -7.82 -21.84 8.16
CA HIS A 437 -8.43 -20.56 8.51
C HIS A 437 -7.33 -19.53 8.81
N PHE A 438 -7.44 -18.32 8.26
CA PHE A 438 -6.36 -17.31 8.42
C PHE A 438 -6.09 -16.93 9.88
N ARG A 439 -7.10 -16.98 10.74
CA ARG A 439 -6.96 -16.80 12.21
C ARG A 439 -6.15 -17.89 12.91
N GLU A 440 -6.03 -19.08 12.34
CA GLU A 440 -5.14 -20.12 12.90
C GLU A 440 -3.68 -19.73 12.67
N ALA A 441 -3.38 -19.13 11.52
CA ALA A 441 -2.03 -18.67 11.18
C ALA A 441 -1.71 -17.29 11.78
N MET A 442 -2.69 -16.38 11.79
CA MET A 442 -2.55 -15.01 12.30
C MET A 442 -3.81 -14.58 13.07
N PRO A 443 -3.89 -14.90 14.37
CA PRO A 443 -5.09 -14.65 15.19
C PRO A 443 -5.57 -13.20 15.18
N ASP A 444 -4.63 -12.24 15.19
CA ASP A 444 -4.92 -10.82 15.38
C ASP A 444 -5.02 -10.02 14.06
N ALA A 445 -5.02 -10.69 12.90
CA ALA A 445 -5.08 -10.03 11.59
C ALA A 445 -6.32 -9.12 11.45
N VAL A 446 -6.16 -7.81 11.32
CA VAL A 446 -7.33 -6.93 11.16
C VAL A 446 -7.89 -7.09 9.75
N THR A 447 -9.18 -7.43 9.65
CA THR A 447 -9.83 -7.58 8.33
C THR A 447 -10.43 -6.26 7.86
N MET A 448 -10.66 -6.14 6.56
CA MET A 448 -11.31 -4.98 5.94
C MET A 448 -12.65 -4.65 6.61
N PRO A 449 -13.59 -5.60 6.85
CA PRO A 449 -14.81 -5.31 7.61
C PRO A 449 -14.55 -4.84 9.05
N GLN A 450 -13.55 -5.42 9.75
CA GLN A 450 -13.19 -4.98 11.11
C GLN A 450 -12.63 -3.56 11.11
N TRP A 451 -11.85 -3.21 10.09
CA TRP A 451 -11.32 -1.86 9.92
C TRP A 451 -12.45 -0.85 9.73
N PHE A 452 -13.40 -1.12 8.83
CA PHE A 452 -14.57 -0.25 8.64
C PHE A 452 -15.40 -0.11 9.93
N ARG A 453 -15.64 -1.22 10.66
CA ARG A 453 -16.35 -1.19 11.95
C ARG A 453 -15.64 -0.34 13.00
N LYS A 454 -14.31 -0.41 13.07
CA LYS A 454 -13.51 0.43 13.97
C LYS A 454 -13.76 1.93 13.73
N PHE A 455 -14.12 2.33 12.51
CA PHE A 455 -14.42 3.71 12.14
C PHE A 455 -15.92 4.02 12.00
N GLY A 456 -16.77 3.24 12.67
CA GLY A 456 -18.21 3.52 12.82
C GLY A 456 -19.10 3.02 11.71
N TYR A 457 -18.63 2.10 10.86
CA TYR A 457 -19.48 1.47 9.85
C TYR A 457 -20.24 0.26 10.41
N THR A 458 -21.46 0.07 9.96
CA THR A 458 -22.17 -1.22 10.12
C THR A 458 -21.74 -2.16 9.00
N ALA A 459 -21.00 -3.24 9.33
CA ALA A 459 -20.54 -4.20 8.33
C ALA A 459 -21.39 -5.48 8.30
N VAL A 460 -21.96 -5.81 7.16
CA VAL A 460 -22.78 -7.01 6.94
C VAL A 460 -22.30 -7.78 5.71
N SER A 461 -22.56 -9.08 5.66
CA SER A 461 -22.09 -9.97 4.60
C SER A 461 -23.17 -10.93 4.13
N HIS A 462 -23.24 -11.11 2.81
CA HIS A 462 -24.06 -12.13 2.14
C HIS A 462 -23.22 -12.96 1.18
N GLY A 463 -23.58 -14.24 1.04
CA GLY A 463 -22.93 -15.15 0.10
C GLY A 463 -21.49 -15.50 0.47
N LYS A 464 -20.65 -15.74 -0.54
CA LYS A 464 -19.26 -16.21 -0.38
C LYS A 464 -18.30 -15.03 -0.43
N VAL A 465 -18.03 -14.42 0.73
CA VAL A 465 -17.01 -13.36 0.91
C VAL A 465 -15.71 -13.98 1.42
N TYR A 466 -15.76 -14.64 2.57
CA TYR A 466 -14.76 -15.62 2.99
C TYR A 466 -15.04 -16.98 2.33
N HIS A 467 -14.09 -17.91 2.39
CA HIS A 467 -14.30 -19.27 1.89
C HIS A 467 -15.30 -20.03 2.78
N ASN A 468 -16.30 -20.69 2.18
CA ASN A 468 -17.49 -21.22 2.88
C ASN A 468 -17.21 -22.09 4.12
N PRO A 469 -16.21 -22.99 4.15
CA PRO A 469 -15.88 -23.78 5.34
C PRO A 469 -15.21 -22.97 6.46
N THR A 470 -14.79 -21.74 6.18
CA THR A 470 -13.98 -20.89 7.06
C THR A 470 -14.55 -19.46 7.14
N PRO A 471 -15.78 -19.28 7.66
CA PRO A 471 -16.31 -17.94 7.91
C PRO A 471 -15.55 -17.28 9.08
N ASP A 472 -15.47 -15.95 9.08
CA ASP A 472 -14.93 -15.18 10.22
C ASP A 472 -16.04 -14.30 10.84
N PRO A 473 -16.94 -14.84 11.70
CA PRO A 473 -18.07 -14.09 12.26
C PRO A 473 -17.66 -12.80 12.98
N GLN A 474 -16.50 -12.80 13.63
CA GLN A 474 -15.96 -11.62 14.32
C GLN A 474 -15.64 -10.45 13.39
N SER A 475 -15.58 -10.67 12.07
CA SER A 475 -15.39 -9.60 11.09
C SER A 475 -16.62 -8.68 10.99
N TRP A 476 -17.81 -9.22 11.23
CA TRP A 476 -19.07 -8.57 10.89
C TRP A 476 -19.75 -7.92 12.10
N SER A 477 -20.53 -6.88 11.86
CA SER A 477 -21.36 -6.25 12.90
C SER A 477 -22.55 -7.13 13.28
N GLU A 478 -23.00 -7.98 12.35
CA GLU A 478 -24.16 -8.84 12.50
C GLU A 478 -23.81 -10.28 12.05
N PRO A 479 -24.42 -11.31 12.65
CA PRO A 479 -24.28 -12.68 12.17
C PRO A 479 -24.73 -12.85 10.71
N ILE A 480 -24.06 -13.73 9.97
CA ILE A 480 -24.50 -14.09 8.61
C ILE A 480 -25.89 -14.72 8.70
N ARG A 481 -26.85 -14.14 7.98
CA ARG A 481 -28.24 -14.59 7.97
C ARG A 481 -28.38 -15.94 7.25
N ASP A 482 -29.17 -16.84 7.83
CA ASP A 482 -29.52 -18.11 7.21
C ASP A 482 -30.38 -17.90 5.96
N LEU A 483 -30.14 -18.72 4.95
CA LEU A 483 -30.94 -18.71 3.73
C LEU A 483 -32.14 -19.64 3.88
N ARG A 484 -33.27 -19.24 3.29
CA ARG A 484 -34.43 -20.13 3.15
C ARG A 484 -34.08 -21.40 2.36
N SER A 485 -34.90 -22.43 2.52
CA SER A 485 -34.84 -23.59 1.62
C SER A 485 -35.18 -23.17 0.19
N LEU A 486 -34.37 -23.66 -0.75
CA LEU A 486 -34.51 -23.43 -2.18
C LEU A 486 -34.89 -24.75 -2.88
N PRO A 487 -35.63 -24.69 -4.01
CA PRO A 487 -35.93 -25.88 -4.80
C PRO A 487 -34.66 -26.54 -5.34
N ASP A 488 -34.74 -27.85 -5.60
CA ASP A 488 -33.66 -28.59 -6.26
C ASP A 488 -33.58 -28.13 -7.73
N PRO A 489 -32.43 -27.60 -8.19
CA PRO A 489 -32.29 -27.13 -9.56
C PRO A 489 -32.09 -28.25 -10.58
N TYR A 490 -32.02 -29.51 -10.14
CA TYR A 490 -31.83 -30.66 -11.02
C TYR A 490 -33.15 -31.40 -11.26
N PRO A 491 -33.30 -32.06 -12.44
CA PRO A 491 -34.45 -32.91 -12.71
C PRO A 491 -34.61 -34.04 -11.68
N GLU A 492 -35.86 -34.47 -11.48
CA GLU A 492 -36.18 -35.66 -10.69
C GLU A 492 -35.39 -36.88 -11.20
N GLY A 493 -34.89 -37.72 -10.29
CA GLY A 493 -34.05 -38.87 -10.64
C GLY A 493 -32.54 -38.59 -10.65
N THR A 494 -32.12 -37.33 -10.58
CA THR A 494 -30.69 -36.97 -10.61
C THR A 494 -29.93 -37.57 -9.43
N ARG A 495 -30.52 -37.56 -8.23
CA ARG A 495 -29.88 -38.09 -7.02
C ARG A 495 -29.68 -39.60 -7.11
N GLU A 496 -30.65 -40.32 -7.64
CA GLU A 496 -30.61 -41.75 -7.88
C GLU A 496 -29.52 -42.10 -8.90
N ALA A 497 -29.38 -41.30 -9.96
CA ALA A 497 -28.33 -41.45 -10.96
C ALA A 497 -26.93 -41.24 -10.37
N VAL A 498 -26.74 -40.21 -9.52
CA VAL A 498 -25.47 -39.98 -8.80
C VAL A 498 -25.15 -41.15 -7.89
N GLN A 499 -26.14 -41.68 -7.15
CA GLN A 499 -25.94 -42.84 -6.29
C GLN A 499 -25.59 -44.11 -7.08
N ALA A 500 -26.19 -44.30 -8.26
CA ALA A 500 -25.86 -45.41 -9.14
C ALA A 500 -24.40 -45.31 -9.63
N ALA A 501 -24.00 -44.15 -10.16
CA ALA A 501 -22.62 -43.90 -10.60
C ALA A 501 -21.60 -44.08 -9.45
N MET A 502 -21.94 -43.60 -8.25
CA MET A 502 -21.10 -43.80 -7.06
C MET A 502 -20.92 -45.27 -6.69
N LYS A 503 -21.90 -46.14 -6.95
CA LYS A 503 -21.79 -47.59 -6.69
C LYS A 503 -20.84 -48.29 -7.66
N GLU A 504 -20.74 -47.80 -8.89
CA GLU A 504 -19.87 -48.38 -9.94
C GLU A 504 -18.38 -48.11 -9.69
N LEU A 505 -18.05 -47.03 -9.00
CA LEU A 505 -16.67 -46.72 -8.62
C LEU A 505 -16.08 -47.82 -7.70
N ALA A 506 -14.76 -48.00 -7.76
CA ALA A 506 -14.05 -48.90 -6.84
C ALA A 506 -14.21 -48.43 -5.37
N PRO A 507 -14.29 -49.32 -4.37
CA PRO A 507 -14.43 -48.92 -2.96
C PRO A 507 -13.37 -47.94 -2.45
N SER A 508 -12.14 -48.03 -2.95
CA SER A 508 -11.02 -47.14 -2.61
C SER A 508 -10.95 -45.86 -3.44
N ASP A 509 -11.92 -45.62 -4.33
CA ASP A 509 -11.92 -44.46 -5.18
C ASP A 509 -12.28 -43.20 -4.37
N TRP A 510 -11.35 -42.26 -4.31
CA TRP A 510 -11.47 -41.03 -3.54
C TRP A 510 -12.68 -40.18 -3.98
N ARG A 511 -13.12 -40.30 -5.24
CA ARG A 511 -14.29 -39.57 -5.79
C ARG A 511 -15.59 -39.96 -5.07
N LYS A 512 -15.68 -41.16 -4.49
CA LYS A 512 -16.85 -41.57 -3.69
C LYS A 512 -17.15 -40.65 -2.52
N ASN A 513 -16.14 -39.96 -1.99
CA ASN A 513 -16.30 -39.10 -0.82
C ASN A 513 -16.94 -37.74 -1.16
N ASN A 514 -17.00 -37.36 -2.45
CA ASN A 514 -17.42 -36.03 -2.87
C ASN A 514 -18.02 -36.00 -4.29
N LEU A 515 -18.66 -37.09 -4.74
CA LEU A 515 -19.35 -37.11 -6.03
C LEU A 515 -20.64 -36.28 -5.95
N ARG A 516 -20.79 -35.33 -6.88
CA ARG A 516 -21.84 -34.31 -6.92
C ARG A 516 -22.79 -34.55 -8.09
N ASN A 517 -23.92 -33.84 -8.06
CA ASN A 517 -24.85 -33.71 -9.18
C ASN A 517 -24.14 -33.24 -10.47
N PRO A 518 -24.78 -33.26 -11.65
CA PRO A 518 -24.16 -32.82 -12.89
C PRO A 518 -23.53 -31.42 -12.83
N SER A 519 -22.47 -31.22 -13.63
CA SER A 519 -21.68 -30.00 -13.71
C SER A 519 -22.45 -28.79 -14.25
N THR A 520 -23.58 -29.04 -14.93
CA THR A 520 -24.43 -28.01 -15.55
C THR A 520 -25.92 -28.29 -15.30
N ALA A 521 -26.72 -27.24 -15.10
CA ALA A 521 -28.18 -27.32 -15.18
C ALA A 521 -28.81 -25.99 -15.61
N ALA A 522 -29.90 -26.10 -16.39
CA ALA A 522 -30.69 -24.99 -16.90
C ALA A 522 -32.15 -25.06 -16.40
N PRO A 523 -32.40 -24.97 -15.08
CA PRO A 523 -33.74 -25.09 -14.54
C PRO A 523 -34.65 -23.93 -14.97
N ASP A 524 -35.92 -24.22 -15.21
CA ASP A 524 -36.95 -23.21 -15.39
C ASP A 524 -37.45 -22.71 -14.02
N LEU A 525 -36.58 -21.95 -13.35
CA LEU A 525 -36.80 -21.39 -12.02
C LEU A 525 -36.60 -19.86 -12.06
N ALA A 526 -37.23 -19.15 -11.14
CA ALA A 526 -36.97 -17.72 -10.96
C ALA A 526 -35.55 -17.48 -10.42
N ASP A 527 -35.03 -16.27 -10.61
CA ASP A 527 -33.68 -15.91 -10.17
C ASP A 527 -33.47 -16.16 -8.67
N ASN A 528 -34.45 -15.76 -7.85
CA ASN A 528 -34.39 -15.89 -6.40
C ASN A 528 -34.78 -17.27 -5.87
N GLU A 529 -35.03 -18.24 -6.74
CA GLU A 529 -35.15 -19.65 -6.40
C GLU A 529 -33.81 -20.37 -6.50
N LEU A 530 -32.76 -19.69 -6.97
CA LEU A 530 -31.38 -20.12 -6.89
C LEU A 530 -30.59 -19.28 -5.90
N LEU A 531 -29.45 -19.83 -5.45
CA LEU A 531 -28.66 -19.32 -4.34
C LEU A 531 -28.29 -17.83 -4.47
N ASP A 532 -27.72 -17.43 -5.60
CA ASP A 532 -27.24 -16.05 -5.81
C ASP A 532 -28.36 -15.01 -5.87
N GLY A 533 -29.50 -15.33 -6.51
CA GLY A 533 -30.66 -14.46 -6.54
C GLY A 533 -31.35 -14.37 -5.18
N ALA A 534 -31.43 -15.47 -4.45
CA ALA A 534 -31.99 -15.47 -3.09
C ALA A 534 -31.11 -14.68 -2.11
N ARG A 535 -29.78 -14.75 -2.25
CA ARG A 535 -28.84 -13.91 -1.49
C ARG A 535 -28.90 -12.44 -1.90
N THR A 536 -29.18 -12.16 -3.17
CA THR A 536 -29.41 -10.79 -3.66
C THR A 536 -30.65 -10.18 -3.00
N ASP A 537 -31.74 -10.94 -2.83
CA ASP A 537 -32.93 -10.47 -2.10
C ASP A 537 -32.57 -10.04 -0.68
N MET A 538 -31.80 -10.86 0.04
CA MET A 538 -31.35 -10.56 1.41
C MET A 538 -30.40 -9.36 1.46
N ALA A 539 -29.50 -9.22 0.48
CA ALA A 539 -28.60 -8.08 0.37
C ALA A 539 -29.39 -6.78 0.10
N ILE A 540 -30.41 -6.83 -0.75
CA ILE A 540 -31.32 -5.70 -1.01
C ILE A 540 -32.09 -5.33 0.27
N GLU A 541 -32.60 -6.32 1.03
CA GLU A 541 -33.26 -6.06 2.32
C GLU A 541 -32.33 -5.33 3.29
N ASP A 542 -31.07 -5.77 3.41
CA ASP A 542 -30.11 -5.13 4.30
C ASP A 542 -29.66 -3.77 3.78
N LEU A 543 -29.47 -3.59 2.47
CA LEU A 543 -29.20 -2.30 1.84
C LEU A 543 -30.31 -1.29 2.17
N ARG A 544 -31.58 -1.68 2.03
CA ARG A 544 -32.73 -0.83 2.35
C ARG A 544 -32.85 -0.52 3.84
N ARG A 545 -32.48 -1.48 4.70
CA ARG A 545 -32.48 -1.30 6.16
C ARG A 545 -31.35 -0.36 6.60
N LEU A 546 -30.15 -0.57 6.08
CA LEU A 546 -28.95 0.19 6.42
C LEU A 546 -29.01 1.61 5.84
N GLY A 547 -29.57 1.77 4.64
CA GLY A 547 -29.80 3.09 4.02
C GLY A 547 -30.69 4.04 4.82
N LYS A 548 -31.44 3.53 5.80
CA LYS A 548 -32.29 4.33 6.72
C LYS A 548 -31.53 4.76 7.99
N GLN A 549 -30.33 4.27 8.21
CA GLN A 549 -29.51 4.59 9.37
C GLN A 549 -28.68 5.86 9.13
N SER A 550 -28.19 6.46 10.21
CA SER A 550 -27.29 7.62 10.15
C SER A 550 -25.84 7.23 9.91
N GLU A 551 -25.47 6.02 10.35
CA GLU A 551 -24.16 5.43 10.27
C GLU A 551 -23.90 4.90 8.84
N PRO A 552 -22.69 5.06 8.30
CA PRO A 552 -22.36 4.47 7.00
C PRO A 552 -22.31 2.93 7.11
N PHE A 553 -22.51 2.23 6.00
CA PHE A 553 -22.44 0.78 5.99
C PHE A 553 -21.34 0.22 5.07
N PHE A 554 -20.88 -0.98 5.41
CA PHE A 554 -20.07 -1.84 4.55
C PHE A 554 -20.91 -3.09 4.26
N LEU A 555 -21.46 -3.20 3.05
CA LEU A 555 -22.25 -4.35 2.62
C LEU A 555 -21.42 -5.17 1.64
N ALA A 556 -21.02 -6.37 2.05
CA ALA A 556 -20.32 -7.31 1.18
C ALA A 556 -21.30 -8.33 0.58
N MET A 557 -21.32 -8.43 -0.75
CA MET A 557 -22.09 -9.43 -1.50
C MET A 557 -21.15 -10.34 -2.29
N GLY A 558 -21.08 -11.61 -1.89
CA GLY A 558 -20.27 -12.63 -2.54
C GLY A 558 -21.10 -13.57 -3.41
N TYR A 559 -21.10 -13.36 -4.72
CA TYR A 559 -21.73 -14.26 -5.70
C TYR A 559 -20.91 -15.54 -5.89
N ILE A 560 -21.59 -16.69 -5.94
CA ILE A 560 -20.95 -17.99 -6.15
C ILE A 560 -20.77 -18.29 -7.63
N ARG A 561 -21.76 -18.02 -8.47
CA ARG A 561 -21.57 -18.21 -9.92
C ARG A 561 -20.53 -17.19 -10.44
N PRO A 562 -19.73 -17.54 -11.46
CA PRO A 562 -19.74 -18.77 -12.25
C PRO A 562 -18.91 -19.95 -11.69
N HIS A 563 -18.57 -20.00 -10.40
CA HIS A 563 -18.00 -21.21 -9.79
C HIS A 563 -18.91 -22.43 -9.99
N LEU A 564 -18.29 -23.60 -10.19
CA LEU A 564 -18.95 -24.89 -10.38
C LEU A 564 -19.96 -25.24 -9.26
N ALA A 565 -21.05 -25.97 -9.54
CA ALA A 565 -21.57 -26.32 -10.87
C ALA A 565 -22.14 -25.09 -11.58
N TRP A 566 -22.14 -25.10 -12.92
CA TRP A 566 -22.76 -24.07 -13.74
C TRP A 566 -24.27 -24.24 -13.80
N VAL A 567 -24.93 -23.74 -12.77
CA VAL A 567 -26.39 -23.76 -12.63
C VAL A 567 -26.91 -22.33 -12.63
N ALA A 568 -27.69 -22.00 -13.65
CA ALA A 568 -28.33 -20.71 -13.85
C ALA A 568 -29.73 -20.91 -14.46
N PRO A 569 -30.70 -20.02 -14.23
CA PRO A 569 -32.04 -20.16 -14.79
C PRO A 569 -32.02 -20.28 -16.31
N LYS A 570 -32.94 -21.09 -16.86
CA LYS A 570 -33.00 -21.42 -18.30
C LYS A 570 -32.95 -20.18 -19.20
N LYS A 571 -33.62 -19.10 -18.80
CA LYS A 571 -33.64 -17.83 -19.54
C LYS A 571 -32.24 -17.27 -19.85
N TYR A 572 -31.23 -17.50 -18.99
CA TYR A 572 -29.85 -17.03 -19.25
C TYR A 572 -29.07 -17.97 -20.15
N TRP A 573 -29.41 -19.27 -20.15
CA TRP A 573 -28.88 -20.19 -21.16
C TRP A 573 -29.37 -19.80 -22.55
N ASP A 574 -30.66 -19.48 -22.66
CA ASP A 574 -31.31 -19.12 -23.92
C ASP A 574 -30.80 -17.79 -24.51
N MET A 575 -30.14 -16.94 -23.71
CA MET A 575 -29.49 -15.71 -24.18
C MET A 575 -28.26 -15.97 -25.05
N HIS A 576 -27.63 -17.14 -24.88
CA HIS A 576 -26.36 -17.47 -25.51
C HIS A 576 -26.57 -18.51 -26.60
N ASP A 577 -26.10 -18.20 -27.81
CA ASP A 577 -25.98 -19.18 -28.88
C ASP A 577 -24.69 -19.98 -28.67
N PRO A 578 -24.76 -21.26 -28.24
CA PRO A 578 -23.58 -22.04 -27.91
C PRO A 578 -22.66 -22.21 -29.12
N SER A 579 -23.17 -22.10 -30.35
CA SER A 579 -22.37 -22.22 -31.58
C SER A 579 -21.33 -21.09 -31.72
N LYS A 580 -21.57 -19.94 -31.10
CA LYS A 580 -20.76 -18.70 -31.20
C LYS A 580 -19.82 -18.47 -30.02
N LEU A 581 -19.93 -19.28 -28.97
CA LEU A 581 -19.11 -19.12 -27.77
C LEU A 581 -17.65 -19.57 -28.00
N PRO A 582 -16.68 -18.95 -27.29
CA PRO A 582 -15.27 -19.27 -27.46
C PRO A 582 -14.95 -20.59 -26.74
N VAL A 583 -14.86 -21.68 -27.52
CA VAL A 583 -14.50 -23.01 -27.03
C VAL A 583 -13.05 -23.32 -27.40
N LEU A 584 -12.30 -23.91 -26.46
CA LEU A 584 -10.95 -24.41 -26.75
C LEU A 584 -11.04 -25.67 -27.62
N GLU A 585 -10.51 -25.57 -28.84
CA GLU A 585 -10.45 -26.69 -29.79
C GLU A 585 -9.22 -27.58 -29.55
N ASP A 586 -8.13 -27.02 -29.04
CA ASP A 586 -6.90 -27.73 -28.68
C ASP A 586 -6.72 -27.73 -27.15
N GLN A 587 -6.59 -28.91 -26.53
CA GLN A 587 -6.38 -29.06 -25.09
C GLN A 587 -4.93 -29.40 -24.73
N HIS A 588 -4.02 -29.53 -25.72
CA HIS A 588 -2.64 -29.90 -25.47
C HIS A 588 -1.90 -28.81 -24.67
N VAL A 589 -1.15 -29.26 -23.68
CA VAL A 589 -0.23 -28.39 -22.94
C VAL A 589 0.85 -27.86 -23.88
N ILE A 590 1.12 -26.56 -23.80
CA ILE A 590 2.13 -25.89 -24.61
C ILE A 590 3.50 -26.57 -24.40
N PRO A 591 4.25 -26.88 -25.48
CA PRO A 591 5.58 -27.49 -25.36
C PRO A 591 6.50 -26.72 -24.41
N ASN A 592 7.28 -27.44 -23.60
CA ASN A 592 8.18 -26.91 -22.56
C ASN A 592 7.49 -26.27 -21.34
N THR A 593 6.17 -26.44 -21.16
CA THR A 593 5.51 -26.10 -19.90
C THR A 593 6.07 -26.98 -18.76
N PRO A 594 6.53 -26.41 -17.63
CA PRO A 594 6.98 -27.20 -16.49
C PRO A 594 5.86 -28.11 -15.97
N ALA A 595 6.20 -29.36 -15.63
CA ALA A 595 5.21 -30.38 -15.24
C ALA A 595 4.33 -30.01 -14.02
N TYR A 596 4.79 -29.08 -13.18
CA TYR A 596 4.07 -28.60 -12.00
C TYR A 596 3.17 -27.37 -12.26
N ALA A 597 3.23 -26.77 -13.45
CA ALA A 597 2.44 -25.59 -13.79
C ALA A 597 0.95 -25.90 -14.08
N PRO A 598 0.57 -26.93 -14.87
CA PRO A 598 -0.83 -27.25 -15.09
C PRO A 598 -1.45 -27.93 -13.87
N SER A 599 -2.69 -27.56 -13.53
CA SER A 599 -3.49 -28.30 -12.55
C SER A 599 -4.07 -29.57 -13.18
N ASN A 600 -4.52 -30.51 -12.35
CA ASN A 600 -4.99 -31.84 -12.80
C ASN A 600 -6.50 -31.91 -13.09
N ASN A 601 -7.21 -30.78 -13.16
CA ASN A 601 -8.66 -30.70 -13.30
C ASN A 601 -9.47 -31.46 -12.21
N SER A 602 -8.90 -31.73 -11.03
CA SER A 602 -9.52 -32.62 -10.04
C SER A 602 -10.90 -32.17 -9.57
N GLU A 603 -11.14 -30.86 -9.47
CA GLU A 603 -12.46 -30.36 -9.04
C GLU A 603 -13.58 -30.73 -10.02
N LEU A 604 -13.31 -30.66 -11.33
CA LEU A 604 -14.28 -31.05 -12.35
C LEU A 604 -14.64 -32.54 -12.26
N SER A 605 -13.70 -33.38 -11.85
CA SER A 605 -13.94 -34.82 -11.66
C SER A 605 -14.88 -35.17 -10.48
N HIS A 606 -15.26 -34.18 -9.67
CA HIS A 606 -16.28 -34.36 -8.63
C HIS A 606 -17.70 -34.39 -9.17
N TYR A 607 -17.96 -34.04 -10.43
CA TYR A 607 -19.30 -34.00 -11.00
C TYR A 607 -19.60 -35.29 -11.75
N VAL A 608 -20.79 -35.87 -11.56
CA VAL A 608 -21.13 -37.21 -12.09
C VAL A 608 -20.97 -37.31 -13.62
N ASP A 609 -21.29 -36.24 -14.35
CA ASP A 609 -21.17 -36.19 -15.82
C ASP A 609 -19.75 -35.83 -16.32
N LEU A 610 -18.84 -35.54 -15.39
CA LEU A 610 -17.42 -35.26 -15.62
C LEU A 610 -16.52 -36.20 -14.82
N ILE A 611 -17.05 -37.33 -14.33
CA ILE A 611 -16.34 -38.26 -13.46
C ILE A 611 -15.03 -38.77 -14.07
N ASN A 612 -14.98 -38.84 -15.41
CA ASN A 612 -13.82 -39.22 -16.22
C ASN A 612 -13.16 -38.00 -16.88
N MET A 613 -13.13 -36.85 -16.21
CA MET A 613 -12.47 -35.64 -16.71
C MET A 613 -10.98 -35.95 -17.01
N PRO A 614 -10.51 -35.74 -18.25
CA PRO A 614 -9.11 -35.95 -18.59
C PRO A 614 -8.22 -34.90 -17.91
N LYS A 615 -7.00 -35.30 -17.56
CA LYS A 615 -5.96 -34.39 -17.08
C LYS A 615 -5.30 -33.72 -18.29
N PRO A 616 -4.69 -32.53 -18.13
CA PRO A 616 -4.10 -31.81 -19.26
C PRO A 616 -2.96 -32.55 -19.99
N TRP A 617 -2.40 -33.59 -19.38
CA TRP A 617 -1.32 -34.40 -19.94
C TRP A 617 -1.77 -35.80 -20.37
N ASP A 618 -3.08 -36.09 -20.31
CA ASP A 618 -3.63 -37.33 -20.86
C ASP A 618 -3.84 -37.14 -22.38
N ASP A 619 -3.77 -38.24 -23.15
CA ASP A 619 -4.07 -38.22 -24.60
C ASP A 619 -5.57 -38.08 -24.88
N GLU A 620 -6.41 -38.29 -23.86
CA GLU A 620 -7.85 -38.17 -23.96
C GLU A 620 -8.28 -36.71 -23.83
N GLU A 621 -9.22 -36.29 -24.67
CA GLU A 621 -9.80 -34.95 -24.61
C GLU A 621 -11.32 -35.02 -24.43
N LEU A 622 -11.91 -33.97 -23.86
CA LEU A 622 -13.37 -33.84 -23.84
C LEU A 622 -13.90 -33.70 -25.26
N THR A 623 -15.10 -34.23 -25.54
CA THR A 623 -15.76 -33.97 -26.83
C THR A 623 -16.03 -32.47 -27.01
N LEU A 624 -15.96 -31.98 -28.25
CA LEU A 624 -16.24 -30.56 -28.55
C LEU A 624 -17.65 -30.15 -28.06
N GLU A 625 -18.62 -31.06 -28.14
CA GLU A 625 -19.97 -30.87 -27.60
C GLU A 625 -19.95 -30.63 -26.09
N LYS A 626 -19.26 -31.49 -25.32
CA LYS A 626 -19.15 -31.30 -23.87
C LYS A 626 -18.42 -30.01 -23.53
N ARG A 627 -17.30 -29.70 -24.19
CA ARG A 627 -16.58 -28.42 -23.99
C ARG A 627 -17.50 -27.21 -24.22
N ARG A 628 -18.29 -27.25 -25.30
CA ARG A 628 -19.25 -26.20 -25.65
C ARG A 628 -20.36 -26.09 -24.59
N GLN A 629 -20.86 -27.20 -24.08
CA GLN A 629 -21.84 -27.23 -22.98
C GLN A 629 -21.28 -26.55 -21.72
N LEU A 630 -20.03 -26.83 -21.33
CA LEU A 630 -19.40 -26.23 -20.15
C LEU A 630 -19.21 -24.71 -20.32
N VAL A 631 -18.72 -24.27 -21.48
CA VAL A 631 -18.58 -22.85 -21.80
C VAL A 631 -19.95 -22.16 -21.82
N HIS A 632 -20.97 -22.80 -22.41
CA HIS A 632 -22.34 -22.27 -22.40
C HIS A 632 -22.87 -22.06 -20.99
N GLY A 633 -22.65 -23.02 -20.09
CA GLY A 633 -22.99 -22.88 -18.68
C GLY A 633 -22.25 -21.74 -17.99
N TYR A 634 -20.94 -21.60 -18.25
CA TYR A 634 -20.15 -20.49 -17.71
C TYR A 634 -20.69 -19.12 -18.12
N TYR A 635 -20.98 -18.91 -19.41
CA TYR A 635 -21.54 -17.65 -19.93
C TYR A 635 -22.97 -17.41 -19.43
N ALA A 636 -23.81 -18.44 -19.33
CA ALA A 636 -25.14 -18.34 -18.74
C ALA A 636 -25.07 -17.91 -17.26
N CYS A 637 -24.14 -18.49 -16.49
CA CYS A 637 -23.89 -18.11 -15.11
C CYS A 637 -23.37 -16.67 -14.96
N ALA A 638 -22.47 -16.23 -15.85
CA ALA A 638 -21.99 -14.85 -15.86
C ALA A 638 -23.13 -13.85 -16.12
N SER A 639 -24.00 -14.11 -17.11
CA SER A 639 -25.19 -13.27 -17.37
C SER A 639 -26.23 -13.31 -16.25
N TYR A 640 -26.37 -14.45 -15.56
CA TYR A 640 -27.23 -14.56 -14.39
C TYR A 640 -26.74 -13.68 -13.23
N VAL A 641 -25.44 -13.72 -12.93
CA VAL A 641 -24.83 -12.87 -11.88
C VAL A 641 -24.87 -11.41 -12.28
N ASP A 642 -24.63 -11.08 -13.55
CA ASP A 642 -24.79 -9.72 -14.07
C ASP A 642 -26.19 -9.16 -13.76
N ALA A 643 -27.24 -9.94 -14.03
CA ALA A 643 -28.60 -9.54 -13.72
C ALA A 643 -28.83 -9.37 -12.21
N GLN A 644 -28.20 -10.19 -11.37
CA GLN A 644 -28.30 -10.05 -9.91
C GLN A 644 -27.58 -8.79 -9.40
N ILE A 645 -26.41 -8.47 -9.95
CA ILE A 645 -25.70 -7.21 -9.70
C ILE A 645 -26.59 -6.04 -10.12
N GLY A 646 -27.21 -6.10 -11.30
CA GLY A 646 -28.18 -5.11 -11.77
C GLY A 646 -29.32 -4.87 -10.78
N ARG A 647 -29.91 -5.93 -10.22
CA ARG A 647 -30.96 -5.81 -9.19
C ARG A 647 -30.46 -5.10 -7.93
N LEU A 648 -29.23 -5.38 -7.50
CA LEU A 648 -28.62 -4.75 -6.32
C LEU A 648 -28.30 -3.27 -6.57
N LEU A 649 -27.76 -2.94 -7.74
CA LEU A 649 -27.48 -1.56 -8.17
C LEU A 649 -28.78 -0.75 -8.31
N ASN A 650 -29.81 -1.32 -8.93
CA ASN A 650 -31.11 -0.67 -9.04
C ASN A 650 -31.72 -0.38 -7.66
N ALA A 651 -31.58 -1.30 -6.70
CA ALA A 651 -32.04 -1.05 -5.33
C ALA A 651 -31.23 0.08 -4.65
N LEU A 652 -29.92 0.18 -4.92
CA LEU A 652 -29.08 1.30 -4.45
C LEU A 652 -29.56 2.64 -5.03
N ASP A 653 -29.92 2.68 -6.30
CA ASP A 653 -30.49 3.85 -6.97
C ASP A 653 -31.89 4.21 -6.42
N GLU A 654 -32.78 3.21 -6.26
CA GLU A 654 -34.14 3.38 -5.72
C GLU A 654 -34.14 4.02 -4.31
N GLU A 655 -33.18 3.63 -3.47
CA GLU A 655 -33.01 4.19 -2.12
C GLU A 655 -32.24 5.52 -2.12
N GLY A 656 -31.84 6.04 -3.29
CA GLY A 656 -31.11 7.29 -3.42
C GLY A 656 -29.67 7.25 -2.90
N LEU A 657 -29.11 6.05 -2.73
CA LEU A 657 -27.81 5.82 -2.11
C LEU A 657 -26.65 5.83 -3.12
N ALA A 658 -26.92 5.78 -4.43
CA ALA A 658 -25.88 5.66 -5.45
C ALA A 658 -24.86 6.82 -5.46
N LYS A 659 -25.29 8.04 -5.11
CA LYS A 659 -24.38 9.21 -5.02
C LYS A 659 -23.56 9.27 -3.74
N THR A 660 -23.94 8.49 -2.73
CA THR A 660 -23.33 8.48 -1.39
C THR A 660 -22.65 7.16 -1.09
N SER A 661 -22.49 6.29 -2.09
CA SER A 661 -21.92 4.96 -1.92
C SER A 661 -20.82 4.73 -2.94
N SER A 662 -19.70 4.18 -2.49
CA SER A 662 -18.66 3.63 -3.34
C SER A 662 -18.97 2.16 -3.62
N ILE A 663 -18.70 1.71 -4.83
CA ILE A 663 -18.93 0.33 -5.28
C ILE A 663 -17.58 -0.23 -5.70
N ALA A 664 -17.22 -1.39 -5.16
CA ALA A 664 -15.93 -2.05 -5.39
C ALA A 664 -16.12 -3.49 -5.85
#